data_AF-A0A822B4R0-F1
#
_entry.id   AF-A0A822B4R0-F1
#
_cell.length_a   1.000
_cell.length_b   1.000
_cell.length_c   1.000
_cell.angle_alpha   90.00
_cell.angle_beta   90.00
_cell.angle_gamma   90.00
#
_symmetry.space_group_name_H-M   'P 1'
#
loop_
_entity.id
_entity.type
_entity.pdbx_description
1 polymer ?
#
loop_
_entity_poly.entity_id
_entity_poly.type
_entity_poly.pdbx_seq_one_letter_code
_entity_poly.pdbx_strand_id
1 'polypeptide(L)'
;MIQPNMTIDNSTVRNIVMQMNMGEGKTSVILPMLAVNLSSSNSSLVRIIVLKSLFPTNYQSLRYKLGGLLNRRIFPFTCRREMNFNTVQINQIFKRFQQSLSNCNIILTSPEDILSFDLLTIDKCRRNEFDVGRSMLKVQQWLKTYVRDVLDESDEILHVKYQLIYTVGSQQQVDGGAERWKTIQTILELVKKHAAEISKCFCENVCYKPSERKSAFPQFRLQSNEPFSLLCQKIAHDWIDSRNYRYADKQIILSFILETHLSIESLIDKFPCLDIQLFLIIRGLLLSEVLLVAFKKRYRVNYGVNPSLTFNRLMAVPFRAKDVAADRTEFGHPDVALVLTQLSYYYSGLSDLQLSQCFNRLNEEETDPTSIYDQWILYEDEKYISKSIQQWNGVNLKDYQQQIDYLFPTFRYNMLVINYFLNHFVFPREAKQFPHKLVASVWDLSSSLRSKIITGFSGTNDTQLLLPIHIRQYDLPELQKTDAIVINNLLQNENENYQILPINVTSENILKQIVDYQETINVILDVGALFIDGTNQDIAIKWLKLSDKNKIDYVVYFDSDLIVVCDRQFHRYPFVTSPASERLDRCIFYLDEIHTRGTDFKFPIKFKAAVTLGNGLTKDRFVQACMRMRKLGNGHSLTFWSSHEVHQQIKTLKTISLIKNQEDNINDLIKLIDILRWVYENTQQSTWDGLHHWASQSLSYQRNVSAFRHIKWYDDQQTFTDALMKDLANECSDSEIIELTSMYGASKKLQTLFEIHLNRYAQTSHHIWKEIRDEILKRLKDYGGTKQRLSQLLDEEQQRELEQELEEERQLERPPSVTPC
;
A
#
# COMPACT_ATOMS: atom_id res chain seq x y z
N MET A 1 7.44 34.20 -13.77
CA MET A 1 6.49 34.18 -12.63
C MET A 1 6.52 32.88 -11.81
N ILE A 2 7.46 31.93 -12.01
CA ILE A 2 7.67 30.76 -11.11
C ILE A 2 9.17 30.62 -10.75
N GLN A 3 9.89 31.73 -10.75
CA GLN A 3 11.10 31.85 -9.95
C GLN A 3 10.74 32.85 -8.87
N PRO A 4 10.78 32.48 -7.58
CA PRO A 4 10.78 33.50 -6.56
C PRO A 4 11.96 34.42 -6.89
N ASN A 5 11.73 35.73 -6.96
CA ASN A 5 12.81 36.71 -6.90
C ASN A 5 13.51 36.46 -5.55
N MET A 6 14.55 35.62 -5.56
CA MET A 6 15.38 35.32 -4.39
C MET A 6 16.30 36.51 -4.14
N THR A 7 15.70 37.59 -3.68
CA THR A 7 16.38 38.71 -3.02
C THR A 7 15.73 38.88 -1.65
N ILE A 8 15.80 37.85 -0.81
CA ILE A 8 15.61 37.98 0.64
C ILE A 8 16.60 37.03 1.34
N ASP A 9 17.61 37.65 1.96
CA ASP A 9 18.51 37.21 3.03
C ASP A 9 19.22 35.84 2.98
N ASN A 10 20.54 35.94 2.79
CA ASN A 10 21.63 35.07 3.27
C ASN A 10 21.47 33.53 3.17
N SER A 11 22.15 32.99 2.16
CA SER A 11 22.87 31.70 2.15
C SER A 11 22.08 30.42 2.45
N THR A 12 21.11 30.05 1.61
CA THR A 12 20.99 28.68 1.05
C THR A 12 19.78 28.61 0.12
N VAL A 13 20.00 28.23 -1.13
CA VAL A 13 18.94 27.92 -2.08
C VAL A 13 18.29 26.60 -1.64
N ARG A 14 16.96 26.57 -1.44
CA ARG A 14 16.25 25.44 -0.79
C ARG A 14 15.29 24.73 -1.75
N ASN A 15 15.16 23.41 -1.62
CA ASN A 15 14.17 22.62 -2.34
C ASN A 15 12.76 23.02 -1.87
N ILE A 16 11.85 23.22 -2.82
CA ILE A 16 10.50 23.69 -2.53
C ILE A 16 9.43 22.82 -3.18
N VAL A 17 8.31 22.70 -2.49
CA VAL A 17 7.05 22.20 -3.05
C VAL A 17 5.97 23.24 -2.79
N MET A 18 4.98 23.32 -3.67
CA MET A 18 3.98 24.38 -3.63
C MET A 18 2.59 23.81 -3.89
N GLN A 19 1.60 24.30 -3.16
CA GLN A 19 0.20 24.05 -3.46
C GLN A 19 -0.23 24.90 -4.66
N MET A 20 -0.96 24.25 -5.57
CA MET A 20 -1.57 24.88 -6.72
C MET A 20 -3.01 24.38 -6.90
N ASN A 21 -3.87 25.25 -7.41
CA ASN A 21 -5.28 24.94 -7.64
C ASN A 21 -5.47 23.63 -8.42
N MET A 22 -6.43 22.83 -7.97
CA MET A 22 -6.75 21.56 -8.61
C MET A 22 -7.58 21.79 -9.86
N GLY A 23 -7.21 21.14 -10.97
CA GLY A 23 -7.95 21.23 -12.22
C GLY A 23 -7.70 22.48 -13.06
N GLU A 24 -6.78 23.37 -12.67
CA GLU A 24 -6.43 24.60 -13.42
C GLU A 24 -5.25 24.44 -14.40
N GLY A 25 -4.79 23.20 -14.61
CA GLY A 25 -3.78 22.90 -15.62
C GLY A 25 -2.33 22.89 -15.15
N LYS A 26 -2.07 22.40 -13.93
CA LYS A 26 -0.71 22.16 -13.39
C LYS A 26 0.15 21.33 -14.35
N THR A 27 -0.27 20.09 -14.59
CA THR A 27 0.40 19.15 -15.49
C THR A 27 0.28 19.57 -16.96
N SER A 28 -0.85 20.18 -17.35
CA SER A 28 -1.14 20.44 -18.75
C SER A 28 -0.54 21.75 -19.29
N VAL A 29 -0.31 22.75 -18.44
CA VAL A 29 0.16 24.09 -18.83
C VAL A 29 1.44 24.46 -18.09
N ILE A 30 1.40 24.43 -16.75
CA ILE A 30 2.50 24.93 -15.91
C ILE A 30 3.76 24.09 -16.08
N LEU A 31 3.63 22.76 -16.01
CA LEU A 31 4.75 21.84 -16.11
C LEU A 31 5.52 21.95 -17.46
N PRO A 32 4.85 21.93 -18.64
CA PRO A 32 5.53 22.21 -19.91
C PRO A 32 6.22 23.58 -19.97
N MET A 33 5.57 24.65 -19.50
CA MET A 33 6.14 26.00 -19.50
C MET A 33 7.39 26.08 -18.62
N LEU A 34 7.33 25.48 -17.43
CA LEU A 34 8.45 25.42 -16.51
C LEU A 34 9.60 24.61 -17.10
N ALA A 35 9.32 23.47 -17.73
CA ALA A 35 10.33 22.64 -18.35
C ALA A 35 11.07 23.39 -19.47
N VAL A 36 10.37 24.15 -20.30
CA VAL A 36 10.97 25.02 -21.32
C VAL A 36 11.83 26.10 -20.69
N ASN A 37 11.31 26.81 -19.69
CA ASN A 37 12.04 27.89 -19.02
C ASN A 37 13.35 27.37 -18.38
N LEU A 38 13.28 26.27 -17.64
CA LEU A 38 14.42 25.67 -16.95
C LEU A 38 15.43 25.03 -17.92
N SER A 39 14.99 24.56 -19.08
CA SER A 39 15.86 24.03 -20.14
C SER A 39 16.40 25.12 -21.09
N SER A 40 16.17 26.41 -20.81
CA SER A 40 16.63 27.49 -21.70
C SER A 40 18.15 27.67 -21.73
N SER A 41 18.87 27.12 -20.76
CA SER A 41 20.34 27.16 -20.72
C SER A 41 20.94 25.75 -20.69
N ASN A 42 22.11 25.57 -21.29
CA ASN A 42 22.88 24.32 -21.23
C ASN A 42 23.50 24.06 -19.84
N SER A 43 23.01 24.74 -18.80
CA SER A 43 23.51 24.66 -17.43
C SER A 43 22.75 23.66 -16.55
N SER A 44 21.58 23.21 -17.00
CA SER A 44 20.78 22.21 -16.28
C SER A 44 19.95 21.32 -17.20
N LEU A 45 19.97 20.02 -16.92
CA LEU A 45 19.11 19.03 -17.56
C LEU A 45 17.82 18.91 -16.74
N VAL A 46 16.67 19.19 -17.33
CA VAL A 46 15.39 19.09 -16.64
C VAL A 46 14.95 17.63 -16.58
N ARG A 47 14.62 17.16 -15.38
CA ARG A 47 14.02 15.84 -15.16
C ARG A 47 12.67 16.00 -14.48
N ILE A 48 11.62 15.61 -15.20
CA ILE A 48 10.24 15.59 -14.73
C ILE A 48 10.00 14.23 -14.09
N ILE A 49 9.55 14.24 -12.84
CA ILE A 49 9.23 13.05 -12.06
C ILE A 49 7.71 13.01 -11.88
N VAL A 50 7.10 11.90 -12.31
CA VAL A 50 5.66 11.66 -12.25
C VAL A 50 5.37 10.32 -11.59
N LEU A 51 4.15 10.16 -11.07
CA LEU A 51 3.66 8.86 -10.60
C LEU A 51 3.64 7.85 -11.75
N LYS A 52 3.95 6.58 -11.45
CA LYS A 52 4.03 5.50 -12.45
C LYS A 52 2.74 5.30 -13.26
N SER A 53 1.57 5.42 -12.62
CA SER A 53 0.25 5.37 -13.29
C SER A 53 0.02 6.54 -14.25
N LEU A 54 0.61 7.70 -13.97
CA LEU A 54 0.49 8.89 -14.80
C LEU A 54 1.56 8.96 -15.89
N PHE A 55 2.54 8.04 -15.89
CA PHE A 55 3.69 8.07 -16.81
C PHE A 55 3.27 8.00 -18.29
N PRO A 56 2.41 7.07 -18.75
CA PRO A 56 2.05 6.99 -20.18
C PRO A 56 1.35 8.26 -20.68
N THR A 57 0.38 8.77 -19.89
CA THR A 57 -0.38 9.97 -20.20
C THR A 57 0.52 11.22 -20.25
N ASN A 58 1.41 11.37 -19.26
CA ASN A 58 2.37 12.48 -19.23
C ASN A 58 3.36 12.42 -20.38
N TYR A 59 3.87 11.22 -20.72
CA TYR A 59 4.79 11.04 -21.83
C TYR A 59 4.18 11.50 -23.15
N GLN A 60 2.94 11.09 -23.46
CA GLN A 60 2.24 11.50 -24.68
C GLN A 60 1.99 13.01 -24.70
N SER A 61 1.48 13.57 -23.60
CA SER A 61 1.17 15.00 -23.45
C SER A 61 2.40 15.88 -23.61
N LEU A 62 3.49 15.57 -22.90
CA LEU A 62 4.75 16.33 -22.96
C LEU A 62 5.41 16.19 -24.33
N ARG A 63 5.40 15.00 -24.93
CA ARG A 63 5.94 14.78 -26.27
C ARG A 63 5.20 15.61 -27.32
N TYR A 64 3.88 15.67 -27.24
CA TYR A 64 3.08 16.49 -28.14
C TYR A 64 3.39 17.98 -27.97
N LYS A 65 3.42 18.48 -26.73
CA LYS A 65 3.61 19.91 -26.45
C LYS A 65 5.03 20.40 -26.70
N LEU A 66 6.02 19.62 -26.33
CA LEU A 66 7.43 20.04 -26.30
C LEU A 66 8.22 19.51 -27.49
N GLY A 67 7.83 18.37 -28.07
CA GLY A 67 8.54 17.74 -29.19
C GLY A 67 8.27 18.37 -30.55
N GLY A 68 7.20 19.17 -30.69
CA GLY A 68 6.83 19.88 -31.93
C GLY A 68 7.68 21.13 -32.18
N LEU A 69 7.04 22.30 -32.26
CA LEU A 69 7.71 23.58 -32.56
C LEU A 69 8.84 23.94 -31.59
N LEU A 70 8.74 23.50 -30.33
CA LEU A 70 9.75 23.74 -29.30
C LEU A 70 10.98 22.83 -29.44
N ASN A 71 10.90 21.78 -30.28
CA ASN A 71 11.96 20.83 -30.59
C ASN A 71 12.71 20.28 -29.36
N ARG A 72 11.99 20.05 -28.26
CA ARG A 72 12.54 19.44 -27.05
C ARG A 72 12.11 17.97 -27.01
N ARG A 73 13.07 17.05 -27.14
CA ARG A 73 12.75 15.62 -27.08
C ARG A 73 12.49 15.22 -25.62
N ILE A 74 11.49 14.35 -25.44
CA ILE A 74 11.22 13.72 -24.14
C ILE A 74 11.95 12.37 -24.13
N PHE A 75 12.92 12.23 -23.22
CA PHE A 75 13.68 11.02 -23.01
C PHE A 75 13.11 10.25 -21.81
N PRO A 76 12.41 9.13 -22.02
CA PRO A 76 11.98 8.29 -20.90
C PRO A 76 13.20 7.57 -20.31
N PHE A 77 13.32 7.62 -18.98
CA PHE A 77 14.30 6.84 -18.22
C PHE A 77 13.56 5.88 -17.29
N THR A 78 13.97 4.61 -17.30
CA THR A 78 13.43 3.57 -16.44
C THR A 78 14.57 2.69 -15.94
N CYS A 79 14.51 2.23 -14.69
CA CYS A 79 15.51 1.34 -14.11
C CYS A 79 14.83 0.32 -13.20
N ARG A 80 15.31 -0.92 -13.24
CA ARG A 80 14.86 -2.03 -12.39
C ARG A 80 16.08 -2.88 -12.02
N ARG A 81 16.04 -3.58 -10.88
CA ARG A 81 17.13 -4.46 -10.44
C ARG A 81 17.50 -5.52 -11.47
N GLU A 82 16.49 -6.03 -12.17
CA GLU A 82 16.60 -7.08 -13.19
C GLU A 82 17.40 -6.64 -14.43
N MET A 83 17.60 -5.32 -14.60
CA MET A 83 18.37 -4.80 -15.72
C MET A 83 19.86 -5.06 -15.49
N ASN A 84 20.38 -6.07 -16.20
CA ASN A 84 21.81 -6.40 -16.23
C ASN A 84 22.60 -5.40 -17.08
N PHE A 85 22.76 -4.18 -16.58
CA PHE A 85 23.58 -3.18 -17.24
C PHE A 85 25.05 -3.61 -17.26
N ASN A 86 25.67 -3.50 -18.43
CA ASN A 86 27.11 -3.54 -18.59
C ASN A 86 27.69 -2.12 -18.74
N THR A 87 29.01 -2.01 -18.65
CA THR A 87 29.73 -0.72 -18.75
C THR A 87 29.43 0.02 -20.05
N VAL A 88 29.26 -0.69 -21.17
CA VAL A 88 28.94 -0.07 -22.48
C VAL A 88 27.55 0.58 -22.44
N GLN A 89 26.54 -0.11 -21.89
CA GLN A 89 25.19 0.40 -21.76
C GLN A 89 25.12 1.61 -20.82
N ILE A 90 25.82 1.57 -19.67
CA ILE A 90 25.90 2.71 -18.75
C ILE A 90 26.53 3.93 -19.45
N ASN A 91 27.62 3.72 -20.21
CA ASN A 91 28.25 4.80 -20.97
C ASN A 91 27.34 5.35 -22.07
N GLN A 92 26.52 4.51 -22.72
CA GLN A 92 25.51 4.96 -23.68
C GLN A 92 24.41 5.81 -23.01
N ILE A 93 23.92 5.38 -21.84
CA ILE A 93 22.97 6.16 -21.03
C ILE A 93 23.59 7.50 -20.67
N PHE A 94 24.84 7.50 -20.21
CA PHE A 94 25.54 8.71 -19.84
C PHE A 94 25.68 9.69 -21.01
N LYS A 95 26.11 9.18 -22.18
CA LYS A 95 26.19 9.96 -23.41
C LYS A 95 24.84 10.55 -23.81
N ARG A 96 23.75 9.79 -23.65
CA ARG A 96 22.38 10.29 -23.92
C ARG A 96 21.97 11.39 -22.96
N PHE A 97 22.33 11.32 -21.68
CA PHE A 97 22.10 12.41 -20.74
C PHE A 97 22.90 13.66 -21.09
N GLN A 98 24.17 13.51 -21.44
CA GLN A 98 25.02 14.64 -21.88
C GLN A 98 24.48 15.29 -23.16
N GLN A 99 24.09 14.50 -24.16
CA GLN A 99 23.44 15.00 -25.38
C GLN A 99 22.09 15.66 -25.07
N SER A 100 21.35 15.15 -24.09
CA SER A 100 20.08 15.73 -23.67
C SER A 100 20.28 17.09 -23.01
N LEU A 101 21.35 17.27 -22.23
CA LEU A 101 21.74 18.57 -21.69
C LEU A 101 22.07 19.56 -22.82
N SER A 102 22.90 19.16 -23.81
CA SER A 102 23.30 20.06 -24.91
C SER A 102 22.15 20.46 -25.83
N ASN A 103 21.17 19.59 -26.03
CA ASN A 103 19.98 19.85 -26.85
C ASN A 103 18.80 20.43 -26.06
N CYS A 104 19.00 20.65 -24.76
CA CYS A 104 17.97 20.95 -23.77
C CYS A 104 16.69 20.09 -23.89
N ASN A 105 16.91 18.79 -24.10
CA ASN A 105 15.87 17.78 -23.98
C ASN A 105 15.45 17.61 -22.52
N ILE A 106 14.37 16.86 -22.30
CA ILE A 106 13.77 16.65 -20.98
C ILE A 106 13.77 15.17 -20.66
N ILE A 107 14.20 14.81 -19.45
CA ILE A 107 14.05 13.44 -18.94
C ILE A 107 12.66 13.31 -18.32
N LEU A 108 11.95 12.23 -18.62
CA LEU A 108 10.75 11.80 -17.90
C LEU A 108 11.03 10.48 -17.19
N THR A 109 10.76 10.40 -15.89
CA THR A 109 11.04 9.22 -15.05
C THR A 109 10.01 9.10 -13.93
N SER A 110 9.97 7.95 -13.25
CA SER A 110 9.26 7.79 -11.98
C SER A 110 10.23 7.88 -10.78
N PRO A 111 9.74 8.10 -9.54
CA PRO A 111 10.59 8.06 -8.35
C PRO A 111 11.23 6.68 -8.15
N GLU A 112 10.49 5.60 -8.42
CA GLU A 112 10.95 4.22 -8.29
C GLU A 112 12.16 3.94 -9.20
N ASP A 113 12.14 4.44 -10.44
CA ASP A 113 13.25 4.29 -11.38
C ASP A 113 14.53 5.01 -10.92
N ILE A 114 14.41 6.15 -10.23
CA ILE A 114 15.58 6.88 -9.69
C ILE A 114 16.18 6.09 -8.53
N LEU A 115 15.34 5.71 -7.56
CA LEU A 115 15.79 4.98 -6.38
C LEU A 115 16.35 3.60 -6.75
N SER A 116 15.77 2.95 -7.76
CA SER A 116 16.26 1.68 -8.31
C SER A 116 17.65 1.83 -8.92
N PHE A 117 17.90 2.89 -9.71
CA PHE A 117 19.25 3.17 -10.23
C PHE A 117 20.27 3.41 -9.12
N ASP A 118 19.84 4.06 -8.03
CA ASP A 118 20.69 4.32 -6.88
C ASP A 118 21.05 3.04 -6.11
N LEU A 119 20.06 2.19 -5.82
CA LEU A 119 20.29 0.91 -5.16
C LEU A 119 21.06 -0.08 -6.05
N LEU A 120 20.78 -0.10 -7.36
CA LEU A 120 21.50 -0.96 -8.30
C LEU A 120 22.98 -0.61 -8.38
N THR A 121 23.34 0.67 -8.25
CA THR A 121 24.75 1.09 -8.18
C THR A 121 25.46 0.46 -6.98
N ILE A 122 24.81 0.48 -5.81
CA ILE A 122 25.33 -0.13 -4.58
C ILE A 122 25.38 -1.65 -4.71
N ASP A 123 24.34 -2.26 -5.28
CA ASP A 123 24.27 -3.72 -5.51
C ASP A 123 25.37 -4.20 -6.46
N LYS A 124 25.71 -3.43 -7.52
CA LYS A 124 26.85 -3.74 -8.41
C LYS A 124 28.18 -3.69 -7.68
N CYS A 125 28.36 -2.73 -6.78
CA CYS A 125 29.55 -2.68 -5.92
C CYS A 125 29.63 -3.91 -4.99
N ARG A 126 28.51 -4.30 -4.40
CA ARG A 126 28.39 -5.49 -3.54
C ARG A 126 28.72 -6.79 -4.28
N ARG A 127 28.22 -6.95 -5.51
CA ARG A 127 28.46 -8.12 -6.39
C ARG A 127 29.89 -8.18 -6.93
N ASN A 128 30.75 -7.22 -6.57
CA ASN A 128 32.10 -7.05 -7.11
C ASN A 128 32.14 -6.73 -8.62
N GLU A 129 31.05 -6.20 -9.19
CA GLU A 129 30.98 -5.72 -10.57
C GLU A 129 31.54 -4.29 -10.66
N PHE A 130 32.79 -4.11 -10.26
CA PHE A 130 33.40 -2.81 -9.97
C PHE A 130 33.46 -1.85 -11.17
N ASP A 131 33.70 -2.35 -12.38
CA ASP A 131 33.74 -1.49 -13.57
C ASP A 131 32.37 -0.86 -13.89
N VAL A 132 31.30 -1.64 -13.71
CA VAL A 132 29.93 -1.17 -13.88
C VAL A 132 29.58 -0.22 -12.74
N GLY A 133 29.83 -0.61 -11.49
CA GLY A 133 29.59 0.21 -10.29
C GLY A 133 30.29 1.56 -10.37
N ARG A 134 31.58 1.59 -10.74
CA ARG A 134 32.38 2.81 -10.95
C ARG A 134 31.78 3.71 -12.03
N SER A 135 31.29 3.12 -13.13
CA SER A 135 30.65 3.89 -14.21
C SER A 135 29.31 4.47 -13.77
N MET A 136 28.52 3.72 -13.02
CA MET A 136 27.25 4.19 -12.46
C MET A 136 27.45 5.30 -11.41
N LEU A 137 28.43 5.16 -10.51
CA LEU A 137 28.79 6.20 -9.52
C LEU A 137 29.14 7.53 -10.21
N LYS A 138 29.89 7.48 -11.33
CA LYS A 138 30.19 8.68 -12.15
C LYS A 138 28.94 9.30 -12.77
N VAL A 139 28.03 8.47 -13.28
CA VAL A 139 26.75 8.96 -13.80
C VAL A 139 25.94 9.64 -12.69
N GLN A 140 25.86 9.03 -11.50
CA GLN A 140 25.17 9.64 -10.36
C GLN A 140 25.80 10.98 -9.94
N GLN A 141 27.14 11.07 -9.89
CA GLN A 141 27.84 12.33 -9.58
C GLN A 141 27.41 13.43 -10.55
N TRP A 142 27.46 13.11 -11.85
CA TRP A 142 27.05 14.04 -12.89
C TRP A 142 25.57 14.43 -12.78
N LEU A 143 24.67 13.46 -12.51
CA LEU A 143 23.25 13.75 -12.35
C LEU A 143 23.01 14.72 -11.18
N LYS A 144 23.68 14.58 -10.04
CA LYS A 144 23.50 15.51 -8.90
C LYS A 144 23.95 16.95 -9.21
N THR A 145 24.94 17.12 -10.08
CA THR A 145 25.47 18.43 -10.48
C THR A 145 24.60 19.12 -11.53
N TYR A 146 24.14 18.38 -12.54
CA TYR A 146 23.50 18.96 -13.72
C TYR A 146 21.98 18.84 -13.75
N VAL A 147 21.36 17.92 -13.00
CA VAL A 147 19.91 17.66 -13.11
C VAL A 147 19.09 18.54 -12.17
N ARG A 148 18.14 19.27 -12.75
CA ARG A 148 17.09 20.04 -12.06
C ARG A 148 15.78 19.25 -12.07
N ASP A 149 15.36 18.78 -10.89
CA ASP A 149 14.14 17.97 -10.77
C ASP A 149 12.88 18.82 -10.63
N VAL A 150 11.82 18.39 -11.33
CA VAL A 150 10.46 18.92 -11.20
C VAL A 150 9.51 17.78 -10.85
N LEU A 151 8.76 17.91 -9.75
CA LEU A 151 7.82 16.90 -9.26
C LEU A 151 6.38 17.31 -9.60
N ASP A 152 5.61 16.42 -10.24
CA ASP A 152 4.16 16.59 -10.41
C ASP A 152 3.42 15.65 -9.45
N GLU A 153 2.46 16.16 -8.67
CA GLU A 153 1.85 15.47 -7.52
C GLU A 153 2.88 15.14 -6.44
N SER A 154 3.59 16.18 -5.97
CA SER A 154 4.71 16.06 -5.04
C SER A 154 4.35 15.47 -3.67
N ASP A 155 3.10 15.60 -3.23
CA ASP A 155 2.56 14.99 -2.00
C ASP A 155 2.58 13.46 -2.06
N GLU A 156 2.28 12.89 -3.23
CA GLU A 156 2.28 11.44 -3.45
C GLU A 156 3.68 10.91 -3.77
N ILE A 157 4.45 11.64 -4.58
CA ILE A 157 5.85 11.26 -4.90
C ILE A 157 6.71 11.21 -3.63
N LEU A 158 6.47 12.10 -2.67
CA LEU A 158 7.23 12.21 -1.43
C LEU A 158 6.52 11.53 -0.24
N HIS A 159 5.56 10.65 -0.51
CA HIS A 159 4.78 10.01 0.52
C HIS A 159 5.60 9.00 1.35
N VAL A 160 5.57 9.15 2.67
CA VAL A 160 6.43 8.38 3.61
C VAL A 160 6.11 6.88 3.70
N LYS A 161 4.99 6.40 3.16
CA LYS A 161 4.70 4.95 3.17
C LYS A 161 5.49 4.18 2.11
N TYR A 162 6.03 4.84 1.09
CA TYR A 162 6.78 4.18 0.01
C TYR A 162 8.26 4.02 0.39
N GLN A 163 8.77 2.80 0.23
CA GLN A 163 10.19 2.47 0.33
C GLN A 163 10.55 1.40 -0.70
N LEU A 164 11.69 1.55 -1.38
CA LEU A 164 12.24 0.55 -2.27
C LEU A 164 13.30 -0.28 -1.52
N ILE A 165 13.19 -1.61 -1.60
CA ILE A 165 14.06 -2.55 -0.89
C ILE A 165 14.61 -3.59 -1.86
N TYR A 166 15.94 -3.74 -1.86
CA TYR A 166 16.63 -4.83 -2.53
C TYR A 166 17.00 -5.86 -1.49
N THR A 167 16.41 -7.05 -1.56
CA THR A 167 16.80 -8.14 -0.68
C THR A 167 18.17 -8.69 -1.11
N VAL A 168 19.04 -9.03 -0.17
CA VAL A 168 20.43 -9.38 -0.47
C VAL A 168 20.78 -10.70 0.20
N GLY A 169 21.40 -11.61 -0.57
CA GLY A 169 21.85 -12.91 -0.12
C GLY A 169 20.84 -14.04 -0.40
N SER A 170 21.15 -15.24 0.10
CA SER A 170 20.34 -16.44 -0.12
C SER A 170 19.01 -16.35 0.61
N GLN A 171 17.93 -16.82 -0.03
CA GLN A 171 16.63 -16.98 0.62
C GLN A 171 16.73 -17.94 1.81
N GLN A 172 16.21 -17.51 2.95
CA GLN A 172 16.13 -18.30 4.17
C GLN A 172 14.67 -18.46 4.59
N GLN A 173 14.38 -19.56 5.30
CA GLN A 173 13.07 -19.70 5.95
C GLN A 173 12.91 -18.61 7.01
N VAL A 174 11.69 -18.09 7.14
CA VAL A 174 11.35 -17.23 8.29
C VAL A 174 11.57 -17.98 9.59
N ASP A 175 12.04 -17.28 10.63
CA ASP A 175 12.14 -17.87 11.97
C ASP A 175 10.76 -18.38 12.40
N GLY A 176 10.70 -19.57 13.02
CA GLY A 176 9.44 -20.30 13.24
C GLY A 176 9.08 -21.32 12.16
N GLY A 177 9.54 -21.13 10.92
CA GLY A 177 9.24 -22.01 9.79
C GLY A 177 7.76 -22.42 9.74
N ALA A 178 7.51 -23.72 9.55
CA ALA A 178 6.16 -24.25 9.42
C ALA A 178 5.26 -24.06 10.64
N GLU A 179 5.85 -24.08 11.83
CA GLU A 179 5.10 -23.93 13.08
C GLU A 179 4.54 -22.51 13.23
N ARG A 180 5.18 -21.52 12.61
CA ARG A 180 4.72 -20.13 12.60
C ARG A 180 3.36 -19.97 11.95
N TRP A 181 3.21 -20.40 10.69
CA TRP A 181 1.95 -20.26 9.97
C TRP A 181 0.89 -21.28 10.41
N LYS A 182 1.27 -22.47 10.89
CA LYS A 182 0.32 -23.40 11.52
C LYS A 182 -0.26 -22.85 12.83
N THR A 183 0.55 -22.19 13.66
CA THR A 183 0.06 -21.52 14.86
C THR A 183 -0.96 -20.44 14.50
N ILE A 184 -0.68 -19.64 13.45
CA ILE A 184 -1.63 -18.66 12.93
C ILE A 184 -2.95 -19.34 12.51
N GLN A 185 -2.90 -20.46 11.81
CA GLN A 185 -4.10 -21.23 11.41
C GLN A 185 -4.94 -21.64 12.63
N THR A 186 -4.31 -22.21 13.66
CA THR A 186 -4.99 -22.58 14.92
C THR A 186 -5.64 -21.37 15.60
N ILE A 187 -4.95 -20.23 15.64
CA ILE A 187 -5.48 -19.02 16.25
C ILE A 187 -6.66 -18.47 15.43
N LEU A 188 -6.61 -18.52 14.09
CA LEU A 188 -7.74 -18.11 13.25
C LEU A 188 -8.95 -19.04 13.41
N GLU A 189 -8.77 -20.33 13.66
CA GLU A 189 -9.89 -21.22 14.00
C GLU A 189 -10.58 -20.80 15.31
N LEU A 190 -9.82 -20.37 16.33
CA LEU A 190 -10.37 -19.81 17.56
C LEU A 190 -11.07 -18.46 17.31
N VAL A 191 -10.54 -17.61 16.42
CA VAL A 191 -11.24 -16.40 16.00
C VAL A 191 -12.60 -16.75 15.39
N LYS A 192 -12.65 -17.73 14.47
CA LYS A 192 -13.91 -18.20 13.87
C LYS A 192 -14.90 -18.69 14.92
N LYS A 193 -14.43 -19.43 15.93
CA LYS A 193 -15.24 -19.91 17.06
C LYS A 193 -15.91 -18.76 17.82
N HIS A 194 -15.17 -17.68 18.09
CA HIS A 194 -15.67 -16.56 18.91
C HIS A 194 -16.31 -15.42 18.10
N ALA A 195 -16.12 -15.35 16.79
CA ALA A 195 -16.55 -14.24 15.94
C ALA A 195 -18.03 -13.87 16.11
N ALA A 196 -18.92 -14.87 16.14
CA ALA A 196 -20.36 -14.66 16.30
C ALA A 196 -20.74 -14.12 17.69
N GLU A 197 -20.04 -14.55 18.74
CA GLU A 197 -20.26 -14.06 20.10
C GLU A 197 -19.79 -12.62 20.24
N ILE A 198 -18.56 -12.33 19.78
CA ILE A 198 -17.98 -10.98 19.78
C ILE A 198 -18.86 -10.01 18.99
N SER A 199 -19.39 -10.43 17.83
CA SER A 199 -20.33 -9.64 17.03
C SER A 199 -21.63 -9.31 17.78
N LYS A 200 -22.13 -10.20 18.64
CA LYS A 200 -23.35 -9.95 19.43
C LYS A 200 -23.08 -8.96 20.56
N CYS A 201 -21.92 -9.06 21.21
CA CYS A 201 -21.51 -8.15 22.27
C CYS A 201 -21.19 -6.74 21.75
N PHE A 202 -20.65 -6.65 20.53
CA PHE A 202 -20.17 -5.40 19.93
C PHE A 202 -20.76 -5.22 18.51
N CYS A 203 -22.08 -5.22 18.41
CA CYS A 203 -22.79 -5.17 17.12
C CYS A 203 -22.46 -3.92 16.29
N GLU A 204 -22.11 -2.82 16.94
CA GLU A 204 -21.74 -1.56 16.32
C GLU A 204 -20.24 -1.44 15.99
N ASN A 205 -19.39 -2.36 16.46
CA ASN A 205 -17.94 -2.27 16.28
C ASN A 205 -17.33 -3.46 15.52
N VAL A 206 -18.18 -4.36 15.04
CA VAL A 206 -17.78 -5.60 14.38
C VAL A 206 -18.59 -5.77 13.11
N CYS A 207 -17.90 -5.87 11.98
CA CYS A 207 -18.49 -6.33 10.74
C CYS A 207 -18.42 -7.85 10.71
N TYR A 208 -19.57 -8.50 10.87
CA TYR A 208 -19.69 -9.96 10.83
C TYR A 208 -20.72 -10.38 9.79
N LYS A 209 -20.32 -11.29 8.90
CA LYS A 209 -21.23 -12.02 8.01
C LYS A 209 -20.96 -13.51 8.18
N PRO A 210 -21.95 -14.30 8.63
CA PRO A 210 -21.79 -15.73 8.78
C PRO A 210 -21.48 -16.37 7.42
N SER A 211 -20.67 -17.43 7.43
CA SER A 211 -20.44 -18.26 6.26
C SER A 211 -21.67 -19.15 5.99
N GLU A 212 -21.92 -19.45 4.71
CA GLU A 212 -23.00 -20.38 4.31
C GLU A 212 -22.68 -21.84 4.69
N ARG A 213 -21.40 -22.11 4.95
CA ARG A 213 -20.83 -23.42 5.28
C ARG A 213 -20.06 -23.37 6.56
N LYS A 214 -20.20 -24.43 7.37
CA LYS A 214 -19.45 -24.60 8.62
C LYS A 214 -17.94 -24.66 8.38
N SER A 215 -17.49 -25.24 7.27
CA SER A 215 -16.06 -25.38 6.97
C SER A 215 -15.37 -24.04 6.61
N ALA A 216 -16.14 -23.03 6.21
CA ALA A 216 -15.63 -21.75 5.75
C ALA A 216 -15.41 -20.74 6.87
N PHE A 217 -14.49 -19.79 6.66
CA PHE A 217 -14.27 -18.68 7.58
C PHE A 217 -15.32 -17.58 7.34
N PRO A 218 -15.97 -17.04 8.39
CA PRO A 218 -16.92 -15.95 8.24
C PRO A 218 -16.22 -14.64 7.86
N GLN A 219 -16.90 -13.72 7.17
CA GLN A 219 -16.35 -12.37 7.05
C GLN A 219 -16.39 -11.72 8.43
N PHE A 220 -15.22 -11.31 8.93
CA PHE A 220 -15.06 -10.78 10.26
C PHE A 220 -14.04 -9.65 10.24
N ARG A 221 -14.43 -8.47 10.74
CA ARG A 221 -13.57 -7.29 10.79
C ARG A 221 -13.89 -6.47 12.04
N LEU A 222 -12.87 -5.93 12.69
CA LEU A 222 -12.98 -5.03 13.83
C LEU A 222 -12.99 -3.58 13.33
N GLN A 223 -13.99 -2.81 13.74
CA GLN A 223 -14.15 -1.40 13.39
C GLN A 223 -13.60 -0.47 14.49
N SER A 224 -13.42 -0.98 15.72
CA SER A 224 -12.78 -0.29 16.84
C SER A 224 -11.83 -1.22 17.60
N ASN A 225 -11.05 -0.68 18.54
CA ASN A 225 -10.15 -1.47 19.39
C ASN A 225 -10.87 -2.18 20.54
N GLU A 226 -12.06 -1.72 20.91
CA GLU A 226 -12.81 -2.18 22.06
C GLU A 226 -13.07 -3.71 22.08
N PRO A 227 -13.58 -4.34 21.00
CA PRO A 227 -13.80 -5.79 20.99
C PRO A 227 -12.52 -6.64 21.07
N PHE A 228 -11.34 -6.05 20.79
CA PHE A 228 -10.10 -6.82 20.62
C PHE A 228 -9.61 -7.45 21.92
N SER A 229 -9.74 -6.74 23.05
CA SER A 229 -9.28 -7.24 24.35
C SER A 229 -10.04 -8.51 24.76
N LEU A 230 -11.39 -8.49 24.62
CA LEU A 230 -12.22 -9.67 24.93
C LEU A 230 -11.93 -10.83 23.98
N LEU A 231 -11.72 -10.55 22.69
CA LEU A 231 -11.33 -11.57 21.71
C LEU A 231 -10.00 -12.23 22.10
N CYS A 232 -8.99 -11.44 22.48
CA CYS A 232 -7.68 -11.96 22.91
C CYS A 232 -7.80 -12.84 24.15
N GLN A 233 -8.56 -12.41 25.16
CA GLN A 233 -8.78 -13.20 26.37
C GLN A 233 -9.43 -14.55 26.06
N LYS A 234 -10.50 -14.55 25.25
CA LYS A 234 -11.18 -15.79 24.85
C LYS A 234 -10.27 -16.74 24.08
N ILE A 235 -9.52 -16.23 23.10
CA ILE A 235 -8.54 -17.02 22.33
C ILE A 235 -7.47 -17.61 23.26
N ALA A 236 -6.89 -16.80 24.14
CA ALA A 236 -5.81 -17.24 25.03
C ALA A 236 -6.27 -18.34 25.99
N HIS A 237 -7.47 -18.19 26.59
CA HIS A 237 -8.05 -19.19 27.49
C HIS A 237 -8.40 -20.49 26.76
N ASP A 238 -9.12 -20.43 25.64
CA ASP A 238 -9.47 -21.62 24.87
C ASP A 238 -8.22 -22.36 24.36
N TRP A 239 -7.21 -21.60 23.92
CA TRP A 239 -5.95 -22.18 23.47
C TRP A 239 -5.22 -22.88 24.62
N ILE A 240 -5.02 -22.24 25.78
CA ILE A 240 -4.26 -22.86 26.88
C ILE A 240 -5.01 -24.02 27.53
N ASP A 241 -6.34 -23.98 27.54
CA ASP A 241 -7.18 -25.04 28.12
C ASP A 241 -7.12 -26.32 27.29
N SER A 242 -6.97 -26.19 25.96
CA SER A 242 -6.73 -27.32 25.06
C SER A 242 -5.35 -27.98 25.20
N ARG A 243 -4.43 -27.38 25.97
CA ARG A 243 -3.04 -27.86 26.13
C ARG A 243 -2.82 -28.61 27.45
N ASN A 244 -1.93 -29.60 27.38
CA ASN A 244 -1.55 -30.45 28.52
C ASN A 244 -0.40 -29.84 29.35
N TYR A 245 -0.59 -28.62 29.85
CA TYR A 245 0.33 -27.98 30.80
C TYR A 245 -0.20 -28.08 32.23
N ARG A 246 0.70 -28.07 33.23
CA ARG A 246 0.29 -27.98 34.65
C ARG A 246 -0.42 -26.65 34.91
N TYR A 247 -1.35 -26.64 35.86
CA TYR A 247 -2.13 -25.44 36.20
C TYR A 247 -1.25 -24.20 36.48
N ALA A 248 -0.18 -24.37 37.26
CA ALA A 248 0.76 -23.27 37.55
C ALA A 248 1.47 -22.76 36.28
N ASP A 249 1.85 -23.66 35.38
CA ASP A 249 2.50 -23.32 34.11
C ASP A 249 1.53 -22.59 33.17
N LYS A 250 0.25 -23.00 33.14
CA LYS A 250 -0.80 -22.32 32.35
C LYS A 250 -0.93 -20.85 32.71
N GLN A 251 -0.90 -20.52 34.01
CA GLN A 251 -0.98 -19.12 34.47
C GLN A 251 0.24 -18.30 34.03
N ILE A 252 1.44 -18.87 34.14
CA ILE A 252 2.68 -18.21 33.69
C ILE A 252 2.64 -17.94 32.18
N ILE A 253 2.18 -18.92 31.39
CA ILE A 253 2.06 -18.79 29.93
C ILE A 253 1.02 -17.71 29.58
N LEU A 254 -0.16 -17.73 30.22
CA LEU A 254 -1.21 -16.73 30.00
C LEU A 254 -0.71 -15.32 30.28
N SER A 255 -0.07 -15.09 31.42
CA SER A 255 0.53 -13.80 31.74
C SER A 255 1.56 -13.40 30.70
N PHE A 256 2.42 -14.33 30.25
CA PHE A 256 3.38 -14.01 29.20
C PHE A 256 2.71 -13.64 27.86
N ILE A 257 1.66 -14.31 27.41
CA ILE A 257 1.07 -13.99 26.10
C ILE A 257 0.14 -12.76 26.13
N LEU A 258 -0.31 -12.32 27.31
CA LEU A 258 -1.26 -11.20 27.48
C LEU A 258 -0.68 -9.95 28.16
N GLU A 259 0.46 -10.02 28.86
CA GLU A 259 0.98 -8.92 29.67
C GLU A 259 2.30 -8.34 29.12
N THR A 260 2.42 -7.02 29.10
CA THR A 260 3.52 -6.28 28.45
C THR A 260 4.85 -6.36 29.21
N HIS A 261 4.84 -6.49 30.54
CA HIS A 261 6.03 -6.29 31.36
C HIS A 261 6.96 -7.51 31.45
N LEU A 262 6.51 -8.69 31.02
CA LEU A 262 7.27 -9.93 31.09
C LEU A 262 8.24 -10.08 29.91
N SER A 263 9.43 -10.64 30.17
CA SER A 263 10.41 -11.07 29.17
C SER A 263 10.47 -12.60 29.07
N ILE A 264 10.93 -13.07 27.92
CA ILE A 264 11.11 -14.49 27.62
C ILE A 264 12.13 -15.18 28.53
N GLU A 265 13.08 -14.43 29.10
CA GLU A 265 14.15 -14.94 29.99
C GLU A 265 13.56 -15.74 31.16
N SER A 266 12.37 -15.37 31.63
CA SER A 266 11.64 -16.06 32.70
C SER A 266 11.09 -17.45 32.33
N LEU A 267 11.08 -17.79 31.04
CA LEU A 267 10.48 -19.00 30.48
C LEU A 267 11.50 -19.98 29.86
N ILE A 268 12.64 -19.49 29.37
CA ILE A 268 13.61 -20.28 28.59
C ILE A 268 14.06 -21.54 29.35
N ASP A 269 14.29 -21.44 30.66
CA ASP A 269 14.75 -22.58 31.48
C ASP A 269 13.61 -23.53 31.90
N LYS A 270 12.35 -23.14 31.69
CA LYS A 270 11.16 -23.89 32.16
C LYS A 270 10.47 -24.70 31.06
N PHE A 271 10.60 -24.28 29.81
CA PHE A 271 9.87 -24.86 28.69
C PHE A 271 10.81 -25.24 27.54
N PRO A 272 10.50 -26.31 26.79
CA PRO A 272 11.20 -26.65 25.56
C PRO A 272 11.24 -25.48 24.56
N CYS A 273 12.31 -25.42 23.75
CA CYS A 273 12.49 -24.37 22.74
C CYS A 273 11.29 -24.25 21.77
N LEU A 274 10.68 -25.37 21.38
CA LEU A 274 9.49 -25.39 20.51
C LEU A 274 8.28 -24.71 21.16
N ASP A 275 8.08 -24.93 22.47
CA ASP A 275 6.99 -24.29 23.21
C ASP A 275 7.24 -22.78 23.35
N ILE A 276 8.48 -22.39 23.61
CA ILE A 276 8.89 -20.98 23.64
C ILE A 276 8.58 -20.28 22.32
N GLN A 277 8.90 -20.92 21.19
CA GLN A 277 8.61 -20.39 19.86
C GLN A 277 7.10 -20.19 19.66
N LEU A 278 6.29 -21.18 20.04
CA LEU A 278 4.83 -21.10 20.01
C LEU A 278 4.30 -19.94 20.87
N PHE A 279 4.83 -19.75 22.08
CA PHE A 279 4.42 -18.65 22.97
C PHE A 279 4.75 -17.28 22.37
N LEU A 280 5.91 -17.14 21.73
CA LEU A 280 6.29 -15.89 21.05
C LEU A 280 5.34 -15.56 19.90
N ILE A 281 4.99 -16.54 19.07
CA ILE A 281 4.06 -16.33 17.95
C ILE A 281 2.70 -15.87 18.47
N ILE A 282 2.16 -16.52 19.51
CA ILE A 282 0.86 -16.15 20.10
C ILE A 282 0.92 -14.78 20.77
N ARG A 283 2.00 -14.49 21.50
CA ARG A 283 2.25 -13.15 22.07
C ARG A 283 2.32 -12.09 20.97
N GLY A 284 2.87 -12.41 19.81
CA GLY A 284 2.81 -11.60 18.61
C GLY A 284 1.37 -11.32 18.14
N LEU A 285 0.61 -12.38 17.93
CA LEU A 285 -0.77 -12.32 17.42
C LEU A 285 -1.72 -11.53 18.34
N LEU A 286 -1.60 -11.73 19.65
CA LEU A 286 -2.49 -11.13 20.64
C LEU A 286 -1.94 -9.80 21.17
N LEU A 287 -0.80 -9.84 21.86
CA LEU A 287 -0.24 -8.69 22.57
C LEU A 287 0.52 -7.71 21.67
N SER A 288 1.08 -8.15 20.54
CA SER A 288 1.65 -7.22 19.54
C SER A 288 0.63 -6.75 18.53
N GLU A 289 -0.67 -6.94 18.78
CA GLU A 289 -1.75 -6.39 17.95
C GLU A 289 -1.74 -6.82 16.46
N VAL A 290 -0.98 -7.85 16.08
CA VAL A 290 -0.94 -8.33 14.69
C VAL A 290 -2.33 -8.73 14.19
N LEU A 291 -3.13 -9.40 15.03
CA LEU A 291 -4.52 -9.71 14.70
C LEU A 291 -5.40 -8.47 14.61
N LEU A 292 -5.23 -7.49 15.50
CA LEU A 292 -5.99 -6.24 15.46
C LEU A 292 -5.75 -5.51 14.14
N VAL A 293 -4.50 -5.45 13.70
CA VAL A 293 -4.09 -4.80 12.46
C VAL A 293 -4.66 -5.54 11.26
N ALA A 294 -4.56 -6.87 11.23
CA ALA A 294 -5.12 -7.67 10.15
C ALA A 294 -6.65 -7.54 10.07
N PHE A 295 -7.35 -7.64 11.20
CA PHE A 295 -8.80 -7.53 11.27
C PHE A 295 -9.33 -6.11 11.20
N LYS A 296 -8.51 -5.06 11.14
CA LYS A 296 -8.98 -3.72 10.76
C LYS A 296 -9.01 -3.50 9.27
N LYS A 297 -8.17 -4.21 8.52
CA LYS A 297 -8.02 -4.06 7.06
C LYS A 297 -9.20 -4.68 6.31
N ARG A 298 -9.60 -4.03 5.22
CA ARG A 298 -10.65 -4.50 4.31
C ARG A 298 -10.04 -5.35 3.19
N TYR A 299 -10.46 -6.60 3.08
CA TYR A 299 -10.10 -7.49 1.97
C TYR A 299 -10.51 -6.87 0.63
N ARG A 300 -9.66 -7.02 -0.39
CA ARG A 300 -9.74 -6.43 -1.73
C ARG A 300 -9.67 -4.90 -1.79
N VAL A 301 -9.53 -4.20 -0.67
CA VAL A 301 -9.36 -2.74 -0.64
C VAL A 301 -8.01 -2.35 -0.08
N ASN A 302 -7.61 -2.95 1.05
CA ASN A 302 -6.30 -2.71 1.67
C ASN A 302 -5.31 -3.84 1.39
N TYR A 303 -5.80 -5.05 1.11
CA TYR A 303 -4.97 -6.23 0.87
C TYR A 303 -5.71 -7.30 0.06
N GLY A 304 -4.94 -8.20 -0.54
CA GLY A 304 -5.45 -9.39 -1.21
C GLY A 304 -4.34 -10.13 -1.97
N VAL A 305 -4.69 -11.23 -2.61
CA VAL A 305 -3.81 -11.89 -3.61
C VAL A 305 -4.23 -11.42 -4.99
N ASN A 306 -3.28 -11.02 -5.84
CA ASN A 306 -3.60 -10.60 -7.20
C ASN A 306 -3.95 -11.84 -8.04
N PRO A 307 -5.16 -11.93 -8.63
CA PRO A 307 -5.60 -13.09 -9.40
C PRO A 307 -5.07 -13.11 -10.84
N SER A 308 -4.29 -12.10 -11.26
CA SER A 308 -3.75 -12.00 -12.62
C SER A 308 -2.88 -13.20 -12.96
N LEU A 309 -3.18 -13.88 -14.07
CA LEU A 309 -2.39 -15.01 -14.59
C LEU A 309 -0.94 -14.65 -14.92
N THR A 310 -0.64 -13.36 -15.07
CA THR A 310 0.73 -12.85 -15.33
C THR A 310 1.49 -12.54 -14.04
N PHE A 311 0.84 -12.68 -12.88
CA PHE A 311 1.39 -12.38 -11.59
C PHE A 311 1.62 -13.67 -10.79
N ASN A 312 2.87 -13.93 -10.43
CA ASN A 312 3.28 -15.23 -9.90
C ASN A 312 3.29 -15.33 -8.37
N ARG A 313 2.99 -14.25 -7.64
CA ARG A 313 3.05 -14.23 -6.18
C ARG A 313 1.71 -14.65 -5.58
N LEU A 314 1.76 -15.61 -4.67
CA LEU A 314 0.63 -16.20 -3.98
C LEU A 314 0.41 -15.63 -2.56
N MET A 315 1.39 -14.91 -2.01
CA MET A 315 1.24 -14.13 -0.78
C MET A 315 0.38 -12.87 -0.98
N ALA A 316 -0.35 -12.47 0.07
CA ALA A 316 -1.11 -11.23 0.06
C ALA A 316 -0.20 -9.99 -0.05
N VAL A 317 -0.62 -9.03 -0.87
CA VAL A 317 0.05 -7.75 -1.08
C VAL A 317 -0.85 -6.59 -0.66
N PRO A 318 -0.28 -5.42 -0.33
CA PRO A 318 -1.04 -4.18 -0.17
C PRO A 318 -1.80 -3.81 -1.44
N PHE A 319 -3.00 -3.26 -1.28
CA PHE A 319 -3.80 -2.74 -2.39
C PHE A 319 -3.79 -1.22 -2.34
N ARG A 320 -3.66 -0.57 -3.50
CA ARG A 320 -3.70 0.91 -3.64
C ARG A 320 -5.12 1.43 -3.64
N ALA A 321 -6.03 0.60 -4.10
CA ALA A 321 -7.47 0.79 -4.07
C ALA A 321 -8.15 -0.56 -4.23
N LYS A 322 -9.48 -0.53 -4.27
CA LYS A 322 -10.29 -1.70 -4.59
C LYS A 322 -9.78 -2.46 -5.82
N ASP A 323 -9.46 -3.74 -5.63
CA ASP A 323 -8.99 -4.68 -6.66
C ASP A 323 -7.71 -4.26 -7.40
N VAL A 324 -7.02 -3.22 -6.94
CA VAL A 324 -5.77 -2.77 -7.53
C VAL A 324 -4.63 -3.05 -6.56
N ALA A 325 -4.03 -4.22 -6.76
CA ALA A 325 -2.85 -4.66 -6.06
C ALA A 325 -1.66 -3.73 -6.34
N ALA A 326 -0.87 -3.44 -5.31
CA ALA A 326 0.46 -2.89 -5.47
C ALA A 326 1.43 -4.06 -5.72
N ASP A 327 1.42 -4.58 -6.95
CA ASP A 327 2.03 -5.85 -7.38
C ASP A 327 3.47 -6.10 -6.91
N ARG A 328 4.26 -5.05 -6.78
CA ARG A 328 5.67 -5.18 -6.39
C ARG A 328 5.92 -4.96 -4.91
N THR A 329 4.85 -4.70 -4.16
CA THR A 329 4.95 -4.39 -2.75
C THR A 329 4.60 -5.57 -1.87
N GLU A 330 5.08 -5.54 -0.64
CA GLU A 330 4.67 -6.46 0.41
C GLU A 330 4.41 -5.76 1.73
N PHE A 331 3.80 -6.49 2.66
CA PHE A 331 3.72 -6.09 4.06
C PHE A 331 5.08 -6.30 4.74
N GLY A 332 5.62 -5.24 5.33
CA GLY A 332 6.94 -5.29 5.96
C GLY A 332 7.03 -6.15 7.23
N HIS A 333 5.89 -6.52 7.82
CA HIS A 333 5.83 -7.38 9.00
C HIS A 333 5.44 -8.82 8.60
N PRO A 334 6.26 -9.84 8.91
CA PRO A 334 6.03 -11.23 8.45
C PRO A 334 4.70 -11.81 8.93
N ASP A 335 4.34 -11.68 10.22
CA ASP A 335 3.08 -12.25 10.72
C ASP A 335 1.84 -11.55 10.14
N VAL A 336 1.89 -10.23 9.90
CA VAL A 336 0.82 -9.51 9.19
C VAL A 336 0.68 -10.07 7.77
N ALA A 337 1.78 -10.28 7.04
CA ALA A 337 1.75 -10.88 5.71
C ALA A 337 1.15 -12.29 5.71
N LEU A 338 1.52 -13.13 6.68
CA LEU A 338 0.99 -14.49 6.83
C LEU A 338 -0.51 -14.49 7.17
N VAL A 339 -0.95 -13.69 8.13
CA VAL A 339 -2.37 -13.58 8.52
C VAL A 339 -3.22 -13.03 7.36
N LEU A 340 -2.76 -11.98 6.67
CA LEU A 340 -3.49 -11.41 5.55
C LEU A 340 -3.53 -12.35 4.34
N THR A 341 -2.48 -13.16 4.12
CA THR A 341 -2.48 -14.22 3.11
C THR A 341 -3.53 -15.26 3.44
N GLN A 342 -3.55 -15.76 4.68
CA GLN A 342 -4.57 -16.69 5.15
C GLN A 342 -5.99 -16.17 4.95
N LEU A 343 -6.27 -14.96 5.44
CA LEU A 343 -7.58 -14.33 5.28
C LEU A 343 -7.96 -14.14 3.80
N SER A 344 -7.00 -13.80 2.94
CA SER A 344 -7.25 -13.66 1.50
C SER A 344 -7.79 -14.95 0.89
N TYR A 345 -7.15 -16.09 1.17
CA TYR A 345 -7.60 -17.39 0.64
C TYR A 345 -8.86 -17.90 1.32
N TYR A 346 -9.05 -17.64 2.61
CA TYR A 346 -10.30 -17.94 3.30
C TYR A 346 -11.49 -17.18 2.70
N TYR A 347 -11.28 -15.94 2.23
CA TYR A 347 -12.32 -15.14 1.59
C TYR A 347 -12.49 -15.41 0.09
N SER A 348 -11.40 -15.67 -0.65
CA SER A 348 -11.47 -15.98 -2.08
C SER A 348 -11.91 -17.40 -2.36
N GLY A 349 -11.56 -18.34 -1.48
CA GLY A 349 -11.51 -19.76 -1.79
C GLY A 349 -10.38 -20.11 -2.75
N LEU A 350 -10.19 -21.40 -2.99
CA LEU A 350 -9.23 -21.91 -3.99
C LEU A 350 -9.84 -21.93 -5.40
N SER A 351 -9.04 -21.70 -6.42
CA SER A 351 -9.42 -21.99 -7.81
C SER A 351 -9.45 -23.50 -8.09
N ASP A 352 -10.09 -23.90 -9.19
CA ASP A 352 -10.18 -25.32 -9.58
C ASP A 352 -8.80 -25.92 -9.84
N LEU A 353 -7.89 -25.11 -10.38
CA LEU A 353 -6.49 -25.49 -10.58
C LEU A 353 -5.80 -25.76 -9.24
N GLN A 354 -5.98 -24.88 -8.25
CA GLN A 354 -5.39 -25.03 -6.93
C GLN A 354 -6.00 -26.23 -6.17
N LEU A 355 -7.30 -26.47 -6.29
CA LEU A 355 -7.94 -27.67 -5.73
C LEU A 355 -7.39 -28.94 -6.38
N SER A 356 -7.26 -28.95 -7.70
CA SER A 356 -6.65 -30.06 -8.43
C SER A 356 -5.23 -30.34 -7.95
N GLN A 357 -4.42 -29.29 -7.71
CA GLN A 357 -3.08 -29.42 -7.13
C GLN A 357 -3.12 -30.07 -5.73
N CYS A 358 -4.03 -29.64 -4.85
CA CYS A 358 -4.18 -30.25 -3.53
C CYS A 358 -4.52 -31.74 -3.61
N PHE A 359 -5.50 -32.12 -4.45
CA PHE A 359 -5.93 -33.51 -4.54
C PHE A 359 -4.90 -34.41 -5.24
N ASN A 360 -4.20 -33.92 -6.25
CA ASN A 360 -3.12 -34.66 -6.89
C ASN A 360 -1.99 -34.91 -5.90
N ARG A 361 -1.56 -33.89 -5.15
CA ARG A 361 -0.56 -34.04 -4.09
C ARG A 361 -1.02 -35.02 -3.01
N LEU A 362 -2.27 -34.91 -2.57
CA LEU A 362 -2.86 -35.84 -1.61
C LEU A 362 -2.76 -37.29 -2.12
N ASN A 363 -3.07 -37.53 -3.39
CA ASN A 363 -2.99 -38.85 -4.00
C ASN A 363 -1.55 -39.37 -4.21
N GLU A 364 -0.62 -38.49 -4.54
CA GLU A 364 0.73 -38.87 -5.00
C GLU A 364 1.80 -38.83 -3.91
N GLU A 365 1.68 -37.92 -2.93
CA GLU A 365 2.74 -37.59 -1.99
C GLU A 365 2.41 -37.87 -0.52
N GLU A 366 1.13 -37.96 -0.14
CA GLU A 366 0.75 -38.19 1.25
C GLU A 366 0.75 -39.68 1.61
N THR A 367 1.29 -40.01 2.79
CA THR A 367 1.37 -41.40 3.26
C THR A 367 0.02 -41.96 3.70
N ASP A 368 -0.88 -41.09 4.18
CA ASP A 368 -2.22 -41.43 4.64
C ASP A 368 -3.25 -40.42 4.12
N PRO A 369 -3.59 -40.48 2.81
CA PRO A 369 -4.51 -39.54 2.21
C PRO A 369 -5.93 -39.66 2.76
N THR A 370 -6.33 -40.87 3.17
CA THR A 370 -7.66 -41.14 3.73
C THR A 370 -7.87 -40.38 5.03
N SER A 371 -6.91 -40.42 5.97
CA SER A 371 -7.04 -39.70 7.23
C SER A 371 -7.16 -38.19 7.05
N ILE A 372 -6.36 -37.61 6.15
CA ILE A 372 -6.42 -36.18 5.84
C ILE A 372 -7.76 -35.82 5.20
N TYR A 373 -8.21 -36.60 4.22
CA TYR A 373 -9.48 -36.39 3.54
C TYR A 373 -10.68 -36.50 4.50
N ASP A 374 -10.66 -37.48 5.40
CA ASP A 374 -11.69 -37.67 6.41
C ASP A 374 -11.80 -36.45 7.34
N GLN A 375 -10.68 -35.81 7.70
CA GLN A 375 -10.70 -34.55 8.45
C GLN A 375 -11.37 -33.43 7.64
N TRP A 376 -11.09 -33.32 6.34
CA TRP A 376 -11.72 -32.31 5.49
C TRP A 376 -13.22 -32.52 5.38
N ILE A 377 -13.67 -33.77 5.27
CA ILE A 377 -15.09 -34.15 5.25
C ILE A 377 -15.77 -33.86 6.59
N LEU A 378 -15.17 -34.25 7.72
CA LEU A 378 -15.71 -34.01 9.07
C LEU A 378 -15.82 -32.51 9.40
N TYR A 379 -15.00 -31.68 8.77
CA TYR A 379 -15.02 -30.24 8.93
C TYR A 379 -16.15 -29.55 8.14
N GLU A 380 -16.80 -30.26 7.21
CA GLU A 380 -17.92 -29.78 6.40
C GLU A 380 -19.27 -30.27 6.94
N ASP A 381 -20.37 -29.61 6.55
CA ASP A 381 -21.72 -30.07 6.87
C ASP A 381 -22.15 -31.24 5.95
N GLU A 382 -22.67 -32.32 6.53
CA GLU A 382 -23.10 -33.53 5.81
C GLU A 382 -24.06 -33.24 4.63
N LYS A 383 -24.92 -32.20 4.77
CA LYS A 383 -25.86 -31.79 3.71
C LYS A 383 -25.19 -31.33 2.41
N TYR A 384 -23.93 -30.91 2.45
CA TYR A 384 -23.17 -30.44 1.28
C TYR A 384 -22.20 -31.51 0.75
N ILE A 385 -22.23 -32.72 1.31
CA ILE A 385 -21.36 -33.82 0.93
C ILE A 385 -22.16 -34.81 0.09
N SER A 386 -21.78 -34.93 -1.18
CA SER A 386 -22.35 -35.96 -2.06
C SER A 386 -21.84 -37.34 -1.65
N LYS A 387 -22.70 -38.37 -1.76
CA LYS A 387 -22.31 -39.77 -1.49
C LYS A 387 -21.08 -40.21 -2.28
N SER A 388 -20.91 -39.66 -3.48
CA SER A 388 -19.79 -39.98 -4.36
C SER A 388 -18.43 -39.49 -3.83
N ILE A 389 -18.42 -38.48 -2.95
CA ILE A 389 -17.18 -37.89 -2.39
C ILE A 389 -17.10 -38.08 -0.87
N GLN A 390 -17.95 -38.91 -0.26
CA GLN A 390 -18.00 -39.06 1.19
C GLN A 390 -16.72 -39.70 1.77
N GLN A 391 -16.04 -40.51 0.97
CA GLN A 391 -14.80 -41.19 1.33
C GLN A 391 -13.76 -40.98 0.23
N TRP A 392 -12.49 -41.00 0.61
CA TRP A 392 -11.38 -40.82 -0.33
C TRP A 392 -11.44 -41.79 -1.53
N ASN A 393 -11.75 -43.06 -1.28
CA ASN A 393 -11.87 -44.08 -2.33
C ASN A 393 -12.97 -43.81 -3.37
N GLY A 394 -13.95 -42.95 -3.06
CA GLY A 394 -15.00 -42.54 -3.99
C GLY A 394 -14.59 -41.38 -4.91
N VAL A 395 -13.50 -40.69 -4.60
CA VAL A 395 -13.00 -39.55 -5.37
C VAL A 395 -12.23 -40.06 -6.60
N ASN A 396 -12.72 -39.70 -7.78
CA ASN A 396 -12.07 -40.00 -9.05
C ASN A 396 -11.52 -38.71 -9.66
N LEU A 397 -10.20 -38.51 -9.56
CA LEU A 397 -9.52 -37.32 -10.10
C LEU A 397 -9.51 -37.23 -11.64
N LYS A 398 -10.00 -38.25 -12.33
CA LYS A 398 -10.20 -38.22 -13.80
C LYS A 398 -11.63 -37.90 -14.20
N ASP A 399 -12.57 -37.90 -13.26
CA ASP A 399 -13.97 -37.57 -13.50
C ASP A 399 -14.19 -36.05 -13.36
N TYR A 400 -14.15 -35.36 -14.50
CA TYR A 400 -14.36 -33.92 -14.57
C TYR A 400 -15.74 -33.47 -14.07
N GLN A 401 -16.77 -34.29 -14.27
CA GLN A 401 -18.12 -33.96 -13.83
C GLN A 401 -18.23 -34.05 -12.31
N GLN A 402 -17.67 -35.11 -11.71
CA GLN A 402 -17.59 -35.24 -10.26
C GLN A 402 -16.81 -34.07 -9.64
N GLN A 403 -15.72 -33.64 -10.29
CA GLN A 403 -14.92 -32.50 -9.86
C GLN A 403 -15.72 -31.21 -9.80
N ILE A 404 -16.37 -30.83 -10.90
CA ILE A 404 -17.04 -29.52 -11.02
C ILE A 404 -18.36 -29.47 -10.27
N ASP A 405 -19.12 -30.56 -10.23
CA ASP A 405 -20.45 -30.53 -9.64
C ASP A 405 -20.43 -30.78 -8.13
N TYR A 406 -19.45 -31.56 -7.65
CA TYR A 406 -19.43 -32.02 -6.25
C TYR A 406 -18.12 -31.70 -5.54
N LEU A 407 -16.98 -32.21 -6.01
CA LEU A 407 -15.72 -32.15 -5.26
C LEU A 407 -15.24 -30.71 -5.04
N PHE A 408 -15.02 -29.96 -6.11
CA PHE A 408 -14.49 -28.60 -6.03
C PHE A 408 -15.46 -27.63 -5.35
N PRO A 409 -16.77 -27.63 -5.67
CA PRO A 409 -17.72 -26.83 -4.93
C PRO A 409 -17.69 -27.13 -3.44
N THR A 410 -17.60 -28.40 -3.01
CA THR A 410 -17.57 -28.78 -1.58
C THR A 410 -16.32 -28.24 -0.87
N PHE A 411 -15.15 -28.30 -1.50
CA PHE A 411 -13.88 -27.97 -0.82
C PHE A 411 -13.32 -26.57 -1.07
N ARG A 412 -13.90 -25.79 -1.99
CA ARG A 412 -13.39 -24.45 -2.38
C ARG A 412 -13.11 -23.51 -1.22
N TYR A 413 -14.01 -23.49 -0.22
CA TYR A 413 -13.93 -22.61 0.94
C TYR A 413 -13.60 -23.37 2.24
N ASN A 414 -13.26 -24.66 2.16
CA ASN A 414 -12.95 -25.47 3.33
C ASN A 414 -11.59 -25.02 3.89
N MET A 415 -11.58 -24.50 5.13
CA MET A 415 -10.36 -23.96 5.75
C MET A 415 -9.22 -24.99 5.82
N LEU A 416 -9.51 -26.27 6.04
CA LEU A 416 -8.46 -27.29 6.13
C LEU A 416 -7.79 -27.55 4.78
N VAL A 417 -8.56 -27.51 3.69
CA VAL A 417 -8.01 -27.65 2.32
C VAL A 417 -7.23 -26.41 1.92
N ILE A 418 -7.69 -25.22 2.31
CA ILE A 418 -6.95 -23.97 2.12
C ILE A 418 -5.64 -23.99 2.92
N ASN A 419 -5.68 -24.43 4.17
CA ASN A 419 -4.48 -24.59 5.00
C ASN A 419 -3.51 -25.58 4.38
N TYR A 420 -3.99 -26.70 3.86
CA TYR A 420 -3.17 -27.65 3.11
C TYR A 420 -2.51 -26.98 1.90
N PHE A 421 -3.28 -26.26 1.07
CA PHE A 421 -2.74 -25.52 -0.08
C PHE A 421 -1.61 -24.57 0.35
N LEU A 422 -1.86 -23.75 1.37
CA LEU A 422 -0.90 -22.76 1.84
C LEU A 422 0.35 -23.38 2.47
N ASN A 423 0.19 -24.47 3.22
CA ASN A 423 1.27 -25.18 3.89
C ASN A 423 2.21 -25.89 2.93
N HIS A 424 1.74 -26.26 1.74
CA HIS A 424 2.53 -27.07 0.79
C HIS A 424 2.96 -26.29 -0.46
N PHE A 425 2.17 -25.33 -0.94
CA PHE A 425 2.44 -24.64 -2.21
C PHE A 425 2.83 -23.17 -2.07
N VAL A 426 2.41 -22.49 -0.98
CA VAL A 426 2.61 -21.05 -0.81
C VAL A 426 3.71 -20.72 0.19
N PHE A 427 3.49 -20.98 1.48
CA PHE A 427 4.43 -20.53 2.52
C PHE A 427 5.83 -21.14 2.41
N PRO A 428 6.02 -22.45 2.11
CA PRO A 428 7.35 -23.01 1.94
C PRO A 428 8.17 -22.33 0.83
N ARG A 429 7.50 -21.76 -0.17
CA ARG A 429 8.10 -21.08 -1.31
C ARG A 429 8.28 -19.58 -1.07
N GLU A 430 7.27 -18.90 -0.54
CA GLU A 430 7.20 -17.44 -0.53
C GLU A 430 7.35 -16.80 0.85
N ALA A 431 7.15 -17.52 1.96
CA ALA A 431 7.41 -17.01 3.31
C ALA A 431 8.91 -17.10 3.62
N LYS A 432 9.68 -16.27 2.91
CA LYS A 432 11.15 -16.20 2.99
C LYS A 432 11.60 -14.89 3.63
N GLN A 433 12.78 -14.93 4.20
CA GLN A 433 13.54 -13.76 4.62
C GLN A 433 14.93 -13.80 3.99
N PHE A 434 15.61 -12.66 4.03
CA PHE A 434 16.96 -12.52 3.49
C PHE A 434 17.90 -12.01 4.59
N PRO A 435 19.20 -12.34 4.53
CA PRO A 435 20.15 -11.91 5.55
C PRO A 435 20.31 -10.38 5.58
N HIS A 436 20.26 -9.75 4.40
CA HIS A 436 20.55 -8.34 4.25
C HIS A 436 19.58 -7.63 3.31
N LYS A 437 19.55 -6.31 3.38
CA LYS A 437 18.79 -5.47 2.45
C LYS A 437 19.49 -4.16 2.11
N LEU A 438 19.29 -3.65 0.90
CA LEU A 438 19.56 -2.26 0.57
C LEU A 438 18.24 -1.50 0.51
N VAL A 439 18.25 -0.27 1.01
CA VAL A 439 17.03 0.49 1.25
C VAL A 439 17.17 1.90 0.72
N ALA A 440 16.19 2.33 -0.07
CA ALA A 440 16.04 3.70 -0.53
C ALA A 440 14.61 4.20 -0.33
N SER A 441 14.47 5.48 0.00
CA SER A 441 13.20 6.11 0.35
C SER A 441 13.10 7.50 -0.29
N VAL A 442 11.98 8.17 -0.02
CA VAL A 442 11.75 9.56 -0.46
C VAL A 442 12.78 10.55 0.09
N TRP A 443 13.45 10.23 1.21
CA TRP A 443 14.56 11.04 1.73
C TRP A 443 15.74 11.10 0.75
N ASP A 444 16.04 9.99 0.08
CA ASP A 444 17.14 9.88 -0.89
C ASP A 444 16.87 10.72 -2.15
N LEU A 445 15.60 10.81 -2.61
CA LEU A 445 15.19 11.71 -3.71
C LEU A 445 15.52 13.18 -3.42
N SER A 446 15.34 13.57 -2.15
CA SER A 446 15.52 14.93 -1.66
C SER A 446 16.93 15.26 -1.15
N SER A 447 17.89 14.36 -1.39
CA SER A 447 19.21 14.40 -0.76
C SER A 447 19.86 15.78 -0.78
N SER A 448 20.46 16.16 0.35
CA SER A 448 21.23 17.40 0.51
C SER A 448 22.50 17.45 -0.34
N LEU A 449 22.86 16.34 -1.00
CA LEU A 449 24.07 16.19 -1.82
C LEU A 449 23.91 16.74 -3.26
N ARG A 450 22.85 17.50 -3.55
CA ARG A 450 22.54 18.00 -4.90
C ARG A 450 22.90 19.47 -5.06
N SER A 451 23.40 19.84 -6.25
CA SER A 451 23.74 21.24 -6.57
C SER A 451 22.55 22.04 -7.11
N LYS A 452 21.58 21.36 -7.72
CA LYS A 452 20.36 21.97 -8.29
C LYS A 452 19.17 21.76 -7.37
N ILE A 453 18.26 22.73 -7.40
CA ILE A 453 17.04 22.77 -6.57
C ILE A 453 16.05 21.69 -7.05
N ILE A 454 15.10 21.33 -6.19
CA ILE A 454 13.89 20.57 -6.54
C ILE A 454 12.68 21.50 -6.45
N THR A 455 11.78 21.44 -7.43
CA THR A 455 10.48 22.14 -7.39
C THR A 455 9.37 21.14 -7.62
N GLY A 456 8.43 21.06 -6.68
CA GLY A 456 7.24 20.24 -6.85
C GLY A 456 5.96 21.04 -6.75
N PHE A 457 4.90 20.48 -7.32
CA PHE A 457 3.55 21.02 -7.21
C PHE A 457 2.56 19.94 -6.80
N SER A 458 1.58 20.30 -5.97
CA SER A 458 0.47 19.43 -5.57
C SER A 458 -0.85 20.19 -5.54
N GLY A 459 -1.97 19.46 -5.53
CA GLY A 459 -3.30 20.01 -5.21
C GLY A 459 -3.49 20.40 -3.74
N THR A 460 -2.72 19.81 -2.84
CA THR A 460 -2.88 19.98 -1.39
C THR A 460 -1.50 20.19 -0.73
N ASN A 461 -1.50 20.64 0.51
CA ASN A 461 -0.30 20.75 1.36
C ASN A 461 -0.43 19.90 2.65
N ASP A 462 -1.37 18.95 2.69
CA ASP A 462 -1.71 18.17 3.88
C ASP A 462 -0.54 17.31 4.38
N THR A 463 0.38 16.93 3.49
CA THR A 463 1.56 16.12 3.81
C THR A 463 2.77 16.96 4.23
N GLN A 464 2.65 18.28 4.41
CA GLN A 464 3.77 19.19 4.69
C GLN A 464 4.63 18.77 5.90
N LEU A 465 4.02 18.19 6.93
CA LEU A 465 4.73 17.74 8.15
C LEU A 465 5.61 16.52 7.90
N LEU A 466 5.25 15.72 6.88
CA LEU A 466 5.89 14.46 6.51
C LEU A 466 6.90 14.62 5.36
N LEU A 467 7.09 15.83 4.84
CA LEU A 467 8.13 16.10 3.86
C LEU A 467 9.52 15.82 4.46
N PRO A 468 10.47 15.26 3.68
CA PRO A 468 11.87 15.23 4.08
C PRO A 468 12.33 16.63 4.47
N ILE A 469 13.15 16.75 5.53
CA ILE A 469 13.57 18.07 6.07
C ILE A 469 14.28 18.97 5.05
N HIS A 470 14.80 18.38 3.97
CA HIS A 470 15.48 19.08 2.88
C HIS A 470 14.50 19.80 1.95
N ILE A 471 13.20 19.50 2.02
CA ILE A 471 12.14 20.09 1.21
C ILE A 471 11.28 20.99 2.10
N ARG A 472 10.91 22.16 1.57
CA ARG A 472 10.01 23.09 2.24
C ARG A 472 8.71 23.27 1.47
N GLN A 473 7.59 23.28 2.19
CA GLN A 473 6.35 23.82 1.67
C GLN A 473 6.48 25.33 1.52
N TYR A 474 6.24 25.86 0.32
CA TYR A 474 6.32 27.28 0.00
C TYR A 474 5.13 27.69 -0.86
N ASP A 475 3.99 27.93 -0.21
CA ASP A 475 2.76 28.32 -0.90
C ASP A 475 2.78 29.81 -1.25
N LEU A 476 2.38 30.14 -2.48
CA LEU A 476 2.30 31.53 -2.94
C LEU A 476 1.23 32.29 -2.14
N PRO A 477 1.49 33.53 -1.68
CA PRO A 477 0.48 34.35 -1.00
C PRO A 477 -0.82 34.48 -1.78
N GLU A 478 -0.74 34.57 -3.12
CA GLU A 478 -1.88 34.66 -4.02
C GLU A 478 -2.75 33.39 -4.03
N LEU A 479 -2.17 32.24 -3.70
CA LEU A 479 -2.82 30.93 -3.67
C LEU A 479 -3.16 30.46 -2.25
N GLN A 480 -2.88 31.23 -1.19
CA GLN A 480 -3.24 30.84 0.17
C GLN A 480 -4.76 30.68 0.38
N LYS A 481 -5.58 31.31 -0.46
CA LYS A 481 -7.04 31.21 -0.41
C LYS A 481 -7.58 29.92 -1.03
N THR A 482 -6.76 29.12 -1.70
CA THR A 482 -7.19 27.92 -2.44
C THR A 482 -7.99 26.96 -1.58
N ASP A 483 -7.49 26.61 -0.39
CA ASP A 483 -8.18 25.69 0.53
C ASP A 483 -9.54 26.26 0.97
N ALA A 484 -9.58 27.54 1.32
CA ALA A 484 -10.81 28.20 1.75
C ALA A 484 -11.85 28.24 0.61
N ILE A 485 -11.44 28.48 -0.64
CA ILE A 485 -12.32 28.45 -1.81
C ILE A 485 -12.90 27.06 -2.02
N VAL A 486 -12.06 26.02 -1.93
CA VAL A 486 -12.48 24.63 -2.09
C VAL A 486 -13.50 24.25 -1.02
N ILE A 487 -13.21 24.55 0.25
CA ILE A 487 -14.14 24.28 1.36
C ILE A 487 -15.43 25.10 1.21
N ASN A 488 -15.36 26.35 0.77
CA ASN A 488 -16.54 27.18 0.53
C ASN A 488 -17.44 26.63 -0.60
N ASN A 489 -16.83 26.07 -1.65
CA ASN A 489 -17.58 25.41 -2.73
C ASN A 489 -18.22 24.09 -2.26
N LEU A 490 -17.57 23.39 -1.33
CA LEU A 490 -18.14 22.19 -0.71
C LEU A 490 -19.32 22.54 0.20
N LEU A 491 -19.19 23.55 1.06
CA LEU A 491 -20.19 23.97 2.04
C LEU A 491 -21.44 24.68 1.47
N GLN A 492 -21.63 24.65 0.14
CA GLN A 492 -22.88 25.15 -0.46
C GLN A 492 -24.08 24.30 -0.05
N ASN A 493 -25.25 24.93 0.10
CA ASN A 493 -26.45 24.28 0.61
C ASN A 493 -26.90 23.08 -0.22
N GLU A 494 -26.65 23.08 -1.54
CA GLU A 494 -27.03 21.96 -2.42
C GLU A 494 -26.29 20.65 -2.08
N ASN A 495 -25.16 20.75 -1.35
CA ASN A 495 -24.31 19.62 -0.98
C ASN A 495 -24.61 19.04 0.41
N GLU A 496 -25.60 19.55 1.15
CA GLU A 496 -25.93 19.06 2.51
C GLU A 496 -26.60 17.66 2.53
N ASN A 497 -26.76 17.03 1.37
CA ASN A 497 -27.42 15.74 1.24
C ASN A 497 -26.52 14.57 1.64
N TYR A 498 -26.91 13.84 2.69
CA TYR A 498 -26.20 12.68 3.22
C TYR A 498 -27.08 11.44 3.29
N GLN A 499 -26.54 10.28 2.90
CA GLN A 499 -27.20 8.98 2.87
C GLN A 499 -26.37 7.92 3.61
N ILE A 500 -27.04 7.07 4.38
CA ILE A 500 -26.41 5.98 5.14
C ILE A 500 -26.78 4.67 4.49
N LEU A 501 -25.77 3.87 4.15
CA LEU A 501 -25.98 2.54 3.62
C LEU A 501 -26.14 1.51 4.75
N PRO A 502 -27.05 0.54 4.60
CA PRO A 502 -27.17 -0.59 5.53
C PRO A 502 -25.89 -1.40 5.65
N ILE A 503 -25.76 -2.13 6.76
CA ILE A 503 -24.68 -3.11 6.97
C ILE A 503 -24.79 -4.20 5.88
N ASN A 504 -23.66 -4.61 5.30
CA ASN A 504 -23.57 -5.66 4.28
C ASN A 504 -24.41 -5.41 3.01
N VAL A 505 -24.60 -4.14 2.62
CA VAL A 505 -25.27 -3.79 1.37
C VAL A 505 -24.47 -4.27 0.14
N THR A 506 -25.17 -4.76 -0.88
CA THR A 506 -24.55 -5.16 -2.17
C THR A 506 -24.42 -3.97 -3.11
N SER A 507 -23.45 -4.00 -4.02
CA SER A 507 -23.27 -2.97 -5.05
C SER A 507 -24.55 -2.71 -5.85
N GLU A 508 -25.28 -3.78 -6.18
CA GLU A 508 -26.55 -3.65 -6.91
C GLU A 508 -27.60 -2.85 -6.12
N ASN A 509 -27.71 -3.07 -4.81
CA ASN A 509 -28.65 -2.34 -3.98
C ASN A 509 -28.23 -0.88 -3.81
N ILE A 510 -26.93 -0.58 -3.71
CA ILE A 510 -26.42 0.80 -3.73
C ILE A 510 -26.82 1.48 -5.05
N LEU A 511 -26.60 0.82 -6.20
CA LEU A 511 -26.96 1.38 -7.51
C LEU A 511 -28.47 1.63 -7.65
N LYS A 512 -29.32 0.73 -7.14
CA LYS A 512 -30.78 0.94 -7.12
C LYS A 512 -31.13 2.20 -6.34
N GLN A 513 -30.58 2.36 -5.13
CA GLN A 513 -30.82 3.57 -4.33
C GLN A 513 -30.31 4.85 -5.01
N ILE A 514 -29.21 4.79 -5.77
CA ILE A 514 -28.68 5.93 -6.55
C ILE A 514 -29.62 6.28 -7.72
N VAL A 515 -30.16 5.29 -8.41
CA VAL A 515 -31.09 5.49 -9.53
C VAL A 515 -32.44 6.02 -9.06
N ASP A 516 -32.92 5.53 -7.92
CA ASP A 516 -34.18 5.94 -7.29
C ASP A 516 -34.05 7.25 -6.49
N TYR A 517 -32.86 7.85 -6.46
CA TYR A 517 -32.62 9.11 -5.77
C TYR A 517 -33.45 10.24 -6.40
N GLN A 518 -33.93 11.16 -5.56
CA GLN A 518 -34.83 12.26 -5.95
C GLN A 518 -34.31 13.12 -7.11
N GLU A 519 -33.00 13.23 -7.27
CA GLU A 519 -32.32 13.95 -8.34
C GLU A 519 -31.49 12.98 -9.18
N THR A 520 -31.33 13.27 -10.47
CA THR A 520 -30.50 12.43 -11.34
C THR A 520 -29.02 12.55 -10.95
N ILE A 521 -28.43 11.44 -10.51
CA ILE A 521 -26.99 11.31 -10.30
C ILE A 521 -26.32 10.98 -11.63
N ASN A 522 -25.38 11.82 -12.06
CA ASN A 522 -24.65 11.65 -13.32
C ASN A 522 -23.27 11.04 -13.11
N VAL A 523 -22.69 11.22 -11.93
CA VAL A 523 -21.32 10.81 -11.61
C VAL A 523 -21.30 10.05 -10.29
N ILE A 524 -20.61 8.92 -10.24
CA ILE A 524 -20.24 8.23 -9.00
C ILE A 524 -18.75 8.46 -8.79
N LEU A 525 -18.41 9.07 -7.66
CA LEU A 525 -17.04 9.27 -7.17
C LEU A 525 -16.81 8.26 -6.04
N ASP A 526 -16.32 7.06 -6.39
CA ASP A 526 -16.14 5.95 -5.46
C ASP A 526 -14.82 6.03 -4.67
N VAL A 527 -14.58 7.16 -4.00
CA VAL A 527 -13.36 7.40 -3.22
C VAL A 527 -13.29 6.60 -1.91
N GLY A 528 -14.44 6.12 -1.42
CA GLY A 528 -14.61 5.29 -0.23
C GLY A 528 -14.62 3.77 -0.50
N ALA A 529 -14.47 3.35 -1.77
CA ALA A 529 -14.51 1.95 -2.19
C ALA A 529 -15.74 1.20 -1.63
N LEU A 530 -16.95 1.71 -1.86
CA LEU A 530 -18.19 1.11 -1.35
C LEU A 530 -18.75 0.01 -2.25
N PHE A 531 -18.44 0.04 -3.54
CA PHE A 531 -18.88 -0.99 -4.48
C PHE A 531 -17.88 -2.15 -4.46
N ILE A 532 -17.96 -3.13 -3.55
CA ILE A 532 -16.91 -4.15 -3.36
C ILE A 532 -17.10 -5.45 -4.18
N ASP A 533 -18.30 -5.72 -4.68
CA ASP A 533 -18.74 -6.98 -5.30
C ASP A 533 -18.82 -6.92 -6.84
N GLY A 534 -17.82 -6.33 -7.49
CA GLY A 534 -17.68 -6.35 -8.96
C GLY A 534 -16.51 -5.50 -9.47
N THR A 535 -16.10 -5.67 -10.72
CA THR A 535 -15.11 -4.79 -11.38
C THR A 535 -15.71 -3.43 -11.73
N ASN A 536 -14.88 -2.44 -12.09
CA ASN A 536 -15.37 -1.14 -12.60
C ASN A 536 -16.35 -1.33 -13.77
N GLN A 537 -16.04 -2.26 -14.66
CA GLN A 537 -16.92 -2.64 -15.77
C GLN A 537 -18.25 -3.20 -15.26
N ASP A 538 -18.25 -4.11 -14.29
CA ASP A 538 -19.48 -4.70 -13.75
C ASP A 538 -20.38 -3.64 -13.13
N ILE A 539 -19.81 -2.72 -12.34
CA ILE A 539 -20.54 -1.62 -11.71
C ILE A 539 -21.12 -0.67 -12.78
N ALA A 540 -20.29 -0.26 -13.73
CA ALA A 540 -20.69 0.62 -14.82
C ALA A 540 -21.84 0.03 -15.66
N ILE A 541 -21.72 -1.24 -16.08
CA ILE A 541 -22.73 -1.93 -16.88
C ILE A 541 -24.04 -2.11 -16.10
N LYS A 542 -23.97 -2.49 -14.81
CA LYS A 542 -25.15 -2.60 -13.95
C LYS A 542 -25.84 -1.25 -13.79
N TRP A 543 -25.07 -0.18 -13.59
CA TRP A 543 -25.64 1.16 -13.45
C TRP A 543 -26.31 1.64 -14.74
N LEU A 544 -25.67 1.41 -15.89
CA LEU A 544 -26.28 1.70 -17.19
C LEU A 544 -27.59 0.95 -17.34
N LYS A 545 -27.65 -0.36 -17.07
CA LYS A 545 -28.88 -1.17 -17.16
C LYS A 545 -30.04 -0.61 -16.33
N LEU A 546 -29.76 -0.09 -15.14
CA LEU A 546 -30.76 0.47 -14.23
C LEU A 546 -31.20 1.89 -14.63
N SER A 547 -30.34 2.65 -15.30
CA SER A 547 -30.63 4.04 -15.70
C SER A 547 -31.68 4.18 -16.82
N ASP A 548 -32.38 5.32 -16.85
CA ASP A 548 -33.41 5.67 -17.84
C ASP A 548 -32.88 5.66 -19.28
N LYS A 549 -33.45 4.79 -20.11
CA LYS A 549 -33.09 4.56 -21.52
C LYS A 549 -33.34 5.77 -22.42
N ASN A 550 -34.22 6.70 -22.03
CA ASN A 550 -34.51 7.89 -22.82
C ASN A 550 -33.52 9.04 -22.56
N LYS A 551 -32.77 8.96 -21.45
CA LYS A 551 -31.87 10.03 -20.99
C LYS A 551 -30.40 9.65 -21.12
N ILE A 552 -30.07 8.38 -20.88
CA ILE A 552 -28.69 7.92 -20.79
C ILE A 552 -28.43 6.86 -21.88
N ASP A 553 -27.44 7.11 -22.73
CA ASP A 553 -27.04 6.21 -23.81
C ASP A 553 -25.75 5.45 -23.46
N TYR A 554 -24.89 6.04 -22.62
CA TYR A 554 -23.53 5.58 -22.38
C TYR A 554 -23.14 5.60 -20.90
N VAL A 555 -22.26 4.68 -20.50
CA VAL A 555 -21.50 4.76 -19.25
C VAL A 555 -20.01 4.85 -19.53
N VAL A 556 -19.33 5.74 -18.84
CA VAL A 556 -17.89 5.96 -18.90
C VAL A 556 -17.25 5.46 -17.61
N TYR A 557 -16.19 4.68 -17.72
CA TYR A 557 -15.43 4.15 -16.59
C TYR A 557 -13.97 3.91 -16.99
N PHE A 558 -13.15 3.56 -16.01
CA PHE A 558 -11.76 3.17 -16.23
C PHE A 558 -11.62 1.65 -16.24
N ASP A 559 -11.01 1.14 -17.30
CA ASP A 559 -10.52 -0.24 -17.38
C ASP A 559 -8.99 -0.21 -17.34
N SER A 560 -8.41 -0.63 -16.21
CA SER A 560 -7.03 -0.28 -15.85
C SER A 560 -6.85 1.25 -15.95
N ASP A 561 -5.85 1.75 -16.68
CA ASP A 561 -5.60 3.20 -16.85
C ASP A 561 -6.31 3.83 -18.08
N LEU A 562 -7.15 3.06 -18.79
CA LEU A 562 -7.80 3.52 -20.03
C LEU A 562 -9.24 3.97 -19.79
N ILE A 563 -9.61 5.11 -20.39
CA ILE A 563 -10.98 5.62 -20.37
C ILE A 563 -11.82 4.85 -21.39
N VAL A 564 -12.76 4.04 -20.90
CA VAL A 564 -13.64 3.18 -21.69
C VAL A 564 -15.08 3.67 -21.62
N VAL A 565 -15.78 3.55 -22.75
CA VAL A 565 -17.21 3.80 -22.88
C VAL A 565 -17.93 2.51 -23.21
N CYS A 566 -19.08 2.29 -22.57
CA CYS A 566 -19.98 1.19 -22.88
C CYS A 566 -21.36 1.74 -23.30
N ASP A 567 -21.90 1.23 -24.40
CA ASP A 567 -23.22 1.56 -24.93
C ASP A 567 -24.35 0.65 -24.38
N ARG A 568 -25.60 0.92 -24.77
CA ARG A 568 -26.77 0.10 -24.37
C ARG A 568 -26.77 -1.32 -24.92
N GLN A 569 -25.96 -1.60 -25.94
CA GLN A 569 -25.73 -2.94 -26.49
C GLN A 569 -24.52 -3.64 -25.84
N PHE A 570 -23.89 -3.00 -24.85
CA PHE A 570 -22.70 -3.46 -24.13
C PHE A 570 -21.43 -3.56 -24.98
N HIS A 571 -21.36 -2.84 -26.10
CA HIS A 571 -20.12 -2.69 -26.84
C HIS A 571 -19.21 -1.66 -26.17
N ARG A 572 -17.90 -1.93 -26.24
CA ARG A 572 -16.86 -1.13 -25.57
C ARG A 572 -16.02 -0.37 -26.60
N TYR A 573 -15.76 0.90 -26.32
CA TYR A 573 -14.97 1.79 -27.18
C TYR A 573 -14.02 2.66 -26.36
N PRO A 574 -12.86 3.07 -26.90
CA PRO A 574 -12.08 4.15 -26.32
C PRO A 574 -12.89 5.44 -26.28
N PHE A 575 -12.88 6.16 -25.16
CA PHE A 575 -13.70 7.36 -24.97
C PHE A 575 -13.46 8.42 -26.04
N VAL A 576 -12.19 8.74 -26.31
CA VAL A 576 -11.78 9.82 -27.22
C VAL A 576 -12.29 9.62 -28.66
N THR A 577 -12.45 8.38 -29.11
CA THR A 577 -12.91 8.05 -30.47
C THR A 577 -14.40 7.76 -30.55
N SER A 578 -15.11 7.79 -29.42
CA SER A 578 -16.53 7.44 -29.35
C SER A 578 -17.44 8.66 -29.46
N PRO A 579 -18.68 8.50 -29.97
CA PRO A 579 -19.68 9.58 -29.98
C PRO A 579 -20.02 10.14 -28.58
N ALA A 580 -19.76 9.36 -27.52
CA ALA A 580 -19.99 9.77 -26.14
C ALA A 580 -19.12 10.98 -25.73
N SER A 581 -17.94 11.14 -26.32
CA SER A 581 -17.05 12.28 -26.04
C SER A 581 -17.65 13.64 -26.43
N GLU A 582 -18.57 13.65 -27.39
CA GLU A 582 -19.29 14.83 -27.86
C GLU A 582 -20.70 14.96 -27.25
N ARG A 583 -21.23 13.88 -26.66
CA ARG A 583 -22.60 13.79 -26.08
C ARG A 583 -22.57 13.48 -24.59
N LEU A 584 -21.79 14.25 -23.83
CA LEU A 584 -21.62 14.04 -22.39
C LEU A 584 -22.94 14.14 -21.60
N ASP A 585 -23.94 14.86 -22.11
CA ASP A 585 -25.29 14.97 -21.52
C ASP A 585 -26.06 13.63 -21.50
N ARG A 586 -25.65 12.67 -22.34
CA ARG A 586 -26.21 11.32 -22.45
C ARG A 586 -25.37 10.28 -21.71
N CYS A 587 -24.35 10.73 -20.97
CA CYS A 587 -23.37 9.87 -20.31
C CYS A 587 -23.53 9.90 -18.79
N ILE A 588 -23.31 8.74 -18.17
CA ILE A 588 -23.02 8.62 -16.73
C ILE A 588 -21.57 8.19 -16.53
N PHE A 589 -20.97 8.56 -15.40
CA PHE A 589 -19.53 8.40 -15.16
C PHE A 589 -19.27 7.68 -13.84
N TYR A 590 -18.62 6.53 -13.89
CA TYR A 590 -18.14 5.81 -12.69
C TYR A 590 -16.63 6.02 -12.57
N LEU A 591 -16.22 6.74 -11.52
CA LEU A 591 -14.82 7.02 -11.21
C LEU A 591 -14.47 6.32 -9.89
N ASP A 592 -13.53 5.38 -9.94
CA ASP A 592 -13.02 4.69 -8.76
C ASP A 592 -12.01 5.55 -7.98
N GLU A 593 -11.55 5.03 -6.84
CA GLU A 593 -10.57 5.67 -5.97
C GLU A 593 -9.30 6.15 -6.69
N ILE A 594 -8.68 5.32 -7.53
CA ILE A 594 -7.41 5.66 -8.22
C ILE A 594 -7.65 6.75 -9.27
N HIS A 595 -8.73 6.62 -10.02
CA HIS A 595 -9.04 7.51 -11.14
C HIS A 595 -9.79 8.77 -10.71
N THR A 596 -9.95 8.99 -9.40
CA THR A 596 -10.31 10.31 -8.85
C THR A 596 -9.12 11.30 -8.84
N ARG A 597 -7.91 10.84 -9.15
CA ARG A 597 -6.69 11.66 -9.29
C ARG A 597 -6.23 11.72 -10.76
N GLY A 598 -5.69 12.86 -11.19
CA GLY A 598 -5.09 13.02 -12.53
C GLY A 598 -6.04 13.00 -13.75
N THR A 599 -7.33 12.68 -13.58
CA THR A 599 -8.32 12.59 -14.68
C THR A 599 -9.13 13.88 -14.84
N ASP A 600 -9.53 14.18 -16.07
CA ASP A 600 -10.21 15.42 -16.44
C ASP A 600 -11.38 15.18 -17.41
N PHE A 601 -12.60 15.44 -16.93
CA PHE A 601 -13.81 15.50 -17.75
C PHE A 601 -14.43 16.90 -17.71
N LYS A 602 -14.87 17.37 -18.87
CA LYS A 602 -15.62 18.64 -19.01
C LYS A 602 -17.11 18.39 -18.87
N PHE A 603 -17.57 18.06 -17.66
CA PHE A 603 -18.98 17.75 -17.41
C PHE A 603 -19.92 18.91 -17.83
N PRO A 604 -21.08 18.60 -18.42
CA PRO A 604 -22.15 19.58 -18.64
C PRO A 604 -22.61 20.23 -17.33
N ILE A 605 -23.16 21.45 -17.41
CA ILE A 605 -23.66 22.20 -16.25
C ILE A 605 -24.83 21.43 -15.59
N LYS A 606 -25.00 21.57 -14.26
CA LYS A 606 -26.03 20.87 -13.44
C LYS A 606 -25.81 19.37 -13.22
N PHE A 607 -24.61 18.85 -13.48
CA PHE A 607 -24.29 17.48 -13.09
C PHE A 607 -24.22 17.33 -11.57
N LYS A 608 -24.79 16.22 -11.07
CA LYS A 608 -24.73 15.83 -9.65
C LYS A 608 -23.89 14.57 -9.45
N ALA A 609 -23.05 14.57 -8.42
CA ALA A 609 -22.22 13.40 -8.08
C ALA A 609 -22.60 12.76 -6.74
N ALA A 610 -22.62 11.43 -6.71
CA ALA A 610 -22.62 10.65 -5.48
C ALA A 610 -21.18 10.37 -5.05
N VAL A 611 -20.77 10.89 -3.90
CA VAL A 611 -19.43 10.72 -3.31
C VAL A 611 -19.51 9.65 -2.23
N THR A 612 -18.74 8.57 -2.40
CA THR A 612 -18.73 7.48 -1.42
C THR A 612 -17.73 7.76 -0.28
N LEU A 613 -18.14 7.47 0.96
CA LEU A 613 -17.33 7.66 2.16
C LEU A 613 -16.97 6.31 2.78
N GLY A 614 -15.67 6.00 2.82
CA GLY A 614 -15.11 4.75 3.34
C GLY A 614 -14.14 4.99 4.50
N ASN A 615 -13.95 3.98 5.34
CA ASN A 615 -13.07 4.06 6.50
C ASN A 615 -11.65 4.53 6.12
N GLY A 616 -11.09 5.45 6.89
CA GLY A 616 -9.75 6.00 6.68
C GLY A 616 -9.63 7.05 5.56
N LEU A 617 -10.74 7.52 4.98
CA LEU A 617 -10.70 8.59 3.98
C LEU A 617 -10.18 9.89 4.60
N THR A 618 -9.06 10.38 4.06
CA THR A 618 -8.40 11.63 4.45
C THR A 618 -8.95 12.84 3.69
N LYS A 619 -8.66 14.05 4.19
CA LYS A 619 -9.13 15.31 3.63
C LYS A 619 -8.66 15.50 2.19
N ASP A 620 -7.37 15.28 1.94
CA ASP A 620 -6.76 15.44 0.62
C ASP A 620 -7.49 14.61 -0.43
N ARG A 621 -7.70 13.32 -0.15
CA ARG A 621 -8.39 12.39 -1.05
C ARG A 621 -9.85 12.77 -1.25
N PHE A 622 -10.56 13.10 -0.17
CA PHE A 622 -11.94 13.55 -0.22
C PHE A 622 -12.10 14.80 -1.10
N VAL A 623 -11.27 15.82 -0.88
CA VAL A 623 -11.27 17.07 -1.62
C VAL A 623 -10.90 16.85 -3.09
N GLN A 624 -9.84 16.08 -3.36
CA GLN A 624 -9.37 15.78 -4.70
C GLN A 624 -10.44 15.08 -5.55
N ALA A 625 -11.18 14.15 -4.94
CA ALA A 625 -12.30 13.47 -5.56
C ALA A 625 -13.48 14.43 -5.83
N CYS A 626 -13.92 15.20 -4.83
CA CYS A 626 -15.04 16.13 -5.00
C CYS A 626 -14.79 17.16 -6.10
N MET A 627 -13.56 17.69 -6.16
CA MET A 627 -13.16 18.69 -7.15
C MET A 627 -12.93 18.13 -8.56
N ARG A 628 -13.15 16.82 -8.79
CA ARG A 628 -13.34 16.27 -10.14
C ARG A 628 -14.60 16.84 -10.80
N MET A 629 -15.60 17.23 -10.00
CA MET A 629 -16.74 18.02 -10.45
C MET A 629 -16.30 19.46 -10.72
N ARG A 630 -15.54 19.68 -11.79
CA ARG A 630 -15.02 21.00 -12.15
C ARG A 630 -16.14 22.02 -12.22
N LYS A 631 -15.91 23.22 -11.66
CA LYS A 631 -16.95 24.23 -11.44
C LYS A 631 -17.97 23.83 -10.36
N LEU A 632 -17.56 23.01 -9.40
CA LEU A 632 -18.28 22.85 -8.13
C LEU A 632 -18.52 24.23 -7.50
N GLY A 633 -19.74 24.48 -7.03
CA GLY A 633 -20.20 25.81 -6.59
C GLY A 633 -20.70 26.71 -7.73
N ASN A 634 -20.54 26.30 -8.99
CA ASN A 634 -21.01 26.99 -10.19
C ASN A 634 -21.92 26.07 -11.04
N GLY A 635 -22.89 25.44 -10.37
CA GLY A 635 -23.95 24.64 -11.00
C GLY A 635 -23.82 23.12 -10.80
N HIS A 636 -22.63 22.58 -10.50
CA HIS A 636 -22.50 21.18 -10.07
C HIS A 636 -22.75 21.04 -8.57
N SER A 637 -23.28 19.89 -8.16
CA SER A 637 -23.56 19.58 -6.75
C SER A 637 -23.17 18.14 -6.38
N LEU A 638 -23.15 17.87 -5.08
CA LEU A 638 -22.71 16.61 -4.49
C LEU A 638 -23.81 16.03 -3.59
N THR A 639 -23.74 14.73 -3.38
CA THR A 639 -24.41 14.04 -2.27
C THR A 639 -23.48 12.97 -1.72
N PHE A 640 -23.50 12.76 -0.42
CA PHE A 640 -22.55 11.91 0.28
C PHE A 640 -23.21 10.61 0.73
N TRP A 641 -22.54 9.49 0.47
CA TRP A 641 -23.04 8.15 0.75
C TRP A 641 -22.01 7.42 1.60
N SER A 642 -22.36 7.05 2.84
CA SER A 642 -21.40 6.38 3.73
C SER A 642 -21.76 4.94 4.02
N SER A 643 -20.75 4.12 4.29
CA SER A 643 -20.96 2.86 4.99
C SER A 643 -21.50 3.12 6.41
N HIS A 644 -22.08 2.08 7.02
CA HIS A 644 -22.52 2.11 8.41
C HIS A 644 -21.35 2.43 9.39
N GLU A 645 -20.17 1.86 9.15
CA GLU A 645 -18.96 2.12 9.94
C GLU A 645 -18.59 3.61 9.96
N VAL A 646 -18.58 4.23 8.78
CA VAL A 646 -18.22 5.66 8.66
C VAL A 646 -19.29 6.53 9.30
N HIS A 647 -20.57 6.16 9.15
CA HIS A 647 -21.66 6.85 9.82
C HIS A 647 -21.46 6.91 11.35
N GLN A 648 -21.11 5.77 11.96
CA GLN A 648 -20.85 5.71 13.40
C GLN A 648 -19.66 6.57 13.80
N GLN A 649 -18.55 6.53 13.05
CA GLN A 649 -17.38 7.37 13.31
C GLN A 649 -17.72 8.87 13.29
N ILE A 650 -18.48 9.31 12.28
CA ILE A 650 -18.95 10.69 12.17
C ILE A 650 -19.84 11.04 13.36
N LYS A 651 -20.79 10.17 13.72
CA LYS A 651 -21.71 10.36 14.84
C LYS A 651 -20.96 10.48 16.17
N THR A 652 -19.99 9.60 16.44
CA THR A 652 -19.14 9.65 17.65
C THR A 652 -18.39 10.97 17.75
N LEU A 653 -17.74 11.42 16.65
CA LEU A 653 -17.02 12.69 16.63
C LEU A 653 -17.96 13.89 16.84
N LYS A 654 -19.15 13.84 16.26
CA LYS A 654 -20.19 14.85 16.48
C LYS A 654 -20.61 14.92 17.94
N THR A 655 -20.91 13.78 18.57
CA THR A 655 -21.27 13.70 19.99
C THR A 655 -20.17 14.26 20.89
N ILE A 656 -18.90 13.87 20.65
CA ILE A 656 -17.75 14.40 21.39
C ILE A 656 -17.65 15.92 21.25
N SER A 657 -17.88 16.46 20.05
CA SER A 657 -17.85 17.90 19.80
C SER A 657 -18.97 18.65 20.54
N LEU A 658 -20.20 18.11 20.53
CA LEU A 658 -21.34 18.72 21.22
C LEU A 658 -21.13 18.76 22.73
N ILE A 659 -20.63 17.67 23.32
CA ILE A 659 -20.30 17.60 24.75
C ILE A 659 -19.25 18.64 25.12
N LYS A 660 -18.20 18.80 24.30
CA LYS A 660 -17.15 19.80 24.54
C LYS A 660 -17.67 21.24 24.48
N ASN A 661 -18.67 21.50 23.63
CA ASN A 661 -19.23 22.83 23.42
C ASN A 661 -20.43 23.15 24.33
N GLN A 662 -20.84 22.23 25.20
CA GLN A 662 -22.02 22.39 26.07
C GLN A 662 -23.30 22.71 25.26
N GLU A 663 -23.45 22.11 24.08
CA GLU A 663 -24.63 22.27 23.23
C GLU A 663 -25.66 21.17 23.52
N ASP A 664 -26.83 21.55 24.04
CA ASP A 664 -27.92 20.61 24.42
C ASP A 664 -28.72 20.06 23.23
N ASN A 665 -28.54 20.61 22.02
CA ASN A 665 -29.40 20.32 20.88
C ASN A 665 -28.83 19.20 19.99
N ILE A 666 -29.20 17.95 20.31
CA ILE A 666 -28.85 16.75 19.55
C ILE A 666 -29.77 16.66 18.33
N ASN A 667 -29.48 17.44 17.29
CA ASN A 667 -30.01 17.08 15.97
C ASN A 667 -29.20 15.90 15.42
N ASP A 668 -29.81 14.72 15.28
CA ASP A 668 -29.16 13.52 14.76
C ASP A 668 -28.77 13.61 13.28
N LEU A 669 -29.23 14.64 12.55
CA LEU A 669 -28.89 14.84 11.13
C LEU A 669 -27.40 15.16 10.95
N ILE A 670 -26.69 14.29 10.22
CA ILE A 670 -25.31 14.54 9.80
C ILE A 670 -25.31 15.61 8.71
N LYS A 671 -24.47 16.62 8.90
CA LYS A 671 -24.22 17.69 7.94
C LYS A 671 -22.85 17.53 7.31
N LEU A 672 -22.59 18.27 6.22
CA LEU A 672 -21.28 18.26 5.57
C LEU A 672 -20.14 18.68 6.53
N ILE A 673 -20.39 19.58 7.47
CA ILE A 673 -19.39 19.97 8.47
C ILE A 673 -18.93 18.79 9.36
N ASP A 674 -19.83 17.84 9.63
CA ASP A 674 -19.50 16.64 10.42
C ASP A 674 -18.63 15.67 9.60
N ILE A 675 -18.91 15.53 8.30
CA ILE A 675 -18.08 14.78 7.35
C ILE A 675 -16.68 15.40 7.25
N LEU A 676 -16.61 16.74 7.14
CA LEU A 676 -15.35 17.46 7.12
C LEU A 676 -14.56 17.21 8.40
N ARG A 677 -15.17 17.34 9.58
CA ARG A 677 -14.50 17.04 10.86
C ARG A 677 -13.91 15.63 10.88
N TRP A 678 -14.63 14.64 10.38
CA TRP A 678 -14.17 13.26 10.30
C TRP A 678 -12.98 13.08 9.34
N VAL A 679 -13.00 13.62 8.12
CA VAL A 679 -11.84 13.50 7.21
C VAL A 679 -10.60 14.24 7.73
N TYR A 680 -10.79 15.33 8.48
CA TYR A 680 -9.68 16.03 9.15
C TYR A 680 -9.09 15.18 10.28
N GLU A 681 -9.92 14.53 11.11
CA GLU A 681 -9.44 13.60 12.15
C GLU A 681 -8.65 12.44 11.54
N ASN A 682 -9.15 11.85 10.44
CA ASN A 682 -8.43 10.82 9.70
C ASN A 682 -7.09 11.33 9.14
N THR A 683 -7.04 12.57 8.68
CA THR A 683 -5.80 13.20 8.18
C THR A 683 -4.78 13.37 9.30
N GLN A 684 -5.22 13.80 10.48
CA GLN A 684 -4.35 13.91 11.66
C GLN A 684 -3.83 12.53 12.10
N GLN A 685 -4.70 11.52 12.13
CA GLN A 685 -4.29 10.15 12.48
C GLN A 685 -3.29 9.59 11.46
N SER A 686 -3.56 9.73 10.16
CA SER A 686 -2.66 9.32 9.08
C SER A 686 -1.30 10.04 9.16
N THR A 687 -1.31 11.34 9.47
CA THR A 687 -0.08 12.13 9.65
C THR A 687 0.72 11.62 10.85
N TRP A 688 0.04 11.33 11.95
CA TRP A 688 0.68 10.81 13.16
C TRP A 688 1.31 9.43 12.94
N ASP A 689 0.60 8.54 12.26
CA ASP A 689 1.15 7.23 11.85
C ASP A 689 2.36 7.42 10.90
N GLY A 690 2.29 8.39 9.99
CA GLY A 690 3.37 8.75 9.08
C GLY A 690 4.63 9.27 9.75
N LEU A 691 4.53 9.94 10.92
CA LEU A 691 5.71 10.47 11.63
C LEU A 691 6.69 9.37 12.06
N HIS A 692 6.17 8.18 12.40
CA HIS A 692 7.02 7.04 12.71
C HIS A 692 7.85 6.60 11.50
N HIS A 693 7.19 6.39 10.35
CA HIS A 693 7.87 6.00 9.11
C HIS A 693 8.87 7.06 8.65
N TRP A 694 8.47 8.33 8.73
CA TRP A 694 9.33 9.47 8.41
C TRP A 694 10.62 9.45 9.24
N ALA A 695 10.51 9.27 10.55
CA ALA A 695 11.66 9.22 11.44
C ALA A 695 12.49 7.94 11.29
N SER A 696 11.88 6.77 11.03
CA SER A 696 12.62 5.54 10.73
C SER A 696 13.44 5.67 9.44
N GLN A 697 12.86 6.22 8.38
CA GLN A 697 13.55 6.41 7.08
C GLN A 697 14.74 7.35 7.17
N SER A 698 14.67 8.36 8.05
CA SER A 698 15.79 9.26 8.27
C SER A 698 17.06 8.58 8.79
N LEU A 699 16.94 7.47 9.52
CA LEU A 699 18.08 6.70 10.01
C LEU A 699 18.76 5.97 8.84
N SER A 700 17.97 5.29 8.00
CA SER A 700 18.47 4.62 6.78
C SER A 700 19.12 5.61 5.82
N TYR A 701 18.49 6.77 5.60
CA TYR A 701 19.06 7.84 4.77
C TYR A 701 20.40 8.34 5.31
N GLN A 702 20.52 8.60 6.61
CA GLN A 702 21.77 9.05 7.21
C GLN A 702 22.88 8.01 7.08
N ARG A 703 22.58 6.72 7.24
CA ARG A 703 23.56 5.66 7.00
C ARG A 703 24.07 5.70 5.55
N ASN A 704 23.18 5.76 4.57
CA ASN A 704 23.56 5.83 3.16
C ASN A 704 24.43 7.07 2.87
N VAL A 705 24.01 8.25 3.35
CA VAL A 705 24.80 9.48 3.17
C VAL A 705 26.19 9.34 3.80
N SER A 706 26.30 8.73 4.98
CA SER A 706 27.59 8.50 5.66
C SER A 706 28.52 7.65 4.80
N ALA A 707 28.01 6.55 4.24
CA ALA A 707 28.78 5.66 3.37
C ALA A 707 29.30 6.38 2.12
N PHE A 708 28.44 7.16 1.44
CA PHE A 708 28.86 7.98 0.29
C PHE A 708 29.90 9.04 0.68
N ARG A 709 29.87 9.55 1.92
CA ARG A 709 30.89 10.51 2.37
C ARG A 709 32.22 9.87 2.67
N HIS A 710 32.25 8.68 3.24
CA HIS A 710 33.50 7.95 3.52
C HIS A 710 34.31 7.70 2.25
N ILE A 711 33.64 7.37 1.14
CA ILE A 711 34.31 7.18 -0.14
C ILE A 711 34.63 8.47 -0.90
N LYS A 712 34.38 9.65 -0.28
CA LYS A 712 34.52 10.98 -0.89
C LYS A 712 33.80 11.10 -2.23
N TRP A 713 32.59 10.55 -2.33
CA TRP A 713 31.83 10.50 -3.58
C TRP A 713 31.53 11.87 -4.20
N TYR A 714 31.64 12.95 -3.44
CA TYR A 714 31.44 14.32 -3.92
C TYR A 714 32.68 14.97 -4.56
N ASP A 715 33.86 14.33 -4.47
CA ASP A 715 35.07 14.85 -5.08
C ASP A 715 35.15 14.38 -6.54
N ASP A 716 35.08 15.31 -7.49
CA ASP A 716 35.14 15.05 -8.93
C ASP A 716 36.49 14.42 -9.35
N GLN A 717 37.55 14.57 -8.54
CA GLN A 717 38.84 13.95 -8.77
C GLN A 717 38.96 12.56 -8.13
N GLN A 718 37.95 12.12 -7.38
CA GLN A 718 37.99 10.85 -6.67
C GLN A 718 37.98 9.67 -7.63
N THR A 719 38.98 8.81 -7.49
CA THR A 719 38.99 7.49 -8.11
C THR A 719 38.35 6.46 -7.19
N PHE A 720 37.21 5.90 -7.60
CA PHE A 720 36.54 4.82 -6.88
C PHE A 720 37.31 3.51 -7.05
N THR A 721 38.17 3.20 -6.09
CA THR A 721 38.87 1.91 -6.02
C THR A 721 37.89 0.81 -5.60
N ASP A 722 38.23 -0.43 -5.90
CA ASP A 722 37.40 -1.60 -5.58
C ASP A 722 37.18 -1.75 -4.07
N ALA A 723 38.19 -1.41 -3.27
CA ALA A 723 38.08 -1.39 -1.81
C ALA A 723 37.02 -0.37 -1.33
N LEU A 724 37.07 0.87 -1.82
CA LEU A 724 36.08 1.89 -1.47
C LEU A 724 34.65 1.48 -1.87
N MET A 725 34.50 0.85 -3.04
CA MET A 725 33.19 0.36 -3.49
C MET A 725 32.66 -0.80 -2.62
N LYS A 726 33.54 -1.68 -2.13
CA LYS A 726 33.15 -2.70 -1.13
C LYS A 726 32.72 -2.06 0.18
N ASP A 727 33.46 -1.07 0.67
CA ASP A 727 33.13 -0.37 1.91
C ASP A 727 31.78 0.34 1.80
N LEU A 728 31.52 1.03 0.68
CA LEU A 728 30.21 1.63 0.36
C LEU A 728 29.09 0.59 0.45
N ALA A 729 29.26 -0.56 -0.21
CA ALA A 729 28.24 -1.60 -0.23
C ALA A 729 27.95 -2.18 1.16
N ASN A 730 29.00 -2.42 1.95
CA ASN A 730 28.87 -2.97 3.31
C ASN A 730 28.18 -1.97 4.25
N GLU A 731 28.56 -0.69 4.20
CA GLU A 731 27.97 0.34 5.05
C GLU A 731 26.51 0.66 4.68
N CYS A 732 26.12 0.54 3.41
CA CYS A 732 24.74 0.73 2.98
C CYS A 732 23.82 -0.45 3.34
N SER A 733 24.36 -1.59 3.74
CA SER A 733 23.60 -2.84 3.94
C SER A 733 22.92 -2.96 5.32
N ASP A 734 21.58 -3.05 5.27
CA ASP A 734 20.66 -3.74 6.17
C ASP A 734 21.08 -5.08 6.77
N SER A 735 20.84 -5.36 8.07
CA SER A 735 20.31 -6.69 8.44
C SER A 735 18.81 -6.74 8.16
N GLU A 736 18.32 -7.81 7.56
CA GLU A 736 16.89 -8.02 7.28
C GLU A 736 16.28 -9.20 8.05
N ILE A 737 17.09 -10.02 8.73
CA ILE A 737 16.58 -11.15 9.53
C ILE A 737 15.77 -10.63 10.71
N ILE A 738 14.55 -11.17 10.87
CA ILE A 738 13.64 -10.83 11.96
C ILE A 738 13.36 -12.10 12.78
N GLU A 739 14.06 -12.24 13.91
CA GLU A 739 13.87 -13.34 14.86
C GLU A 739 12.67 -13.10 15.79
N LEU A 740 11.90 -14.16 16.08
CA LEU A 740 10.75 -14.11 16.99
C LEU A 740 11.12 -13.61 18.39
N THR A 741 12.30 -13.97 18.88
CA THR A 741 12.87 -13.50 20.16
C THR A 741 13.08 -11.99 20.15
N SER A 742 13.60 -11.44 19.05
CA SER A 742 13.78 -10.00 18.87
C SER A 742 12.44 -9.26 18.78
N MET A 743 11.46 -9.84 18.07
CA MET A 743 10.13 -9.24 17.91
C MET A 743 9.33 -9.23 19.21
N TYR A 744 9.30 -10.36 19.91
CA TYR A 744 8.27 -10.63 20.92
C TYR A 744 8.82 -11.08 22.28
N GLY A 745 10.13 -11.34 22.38
CA GLY A 745 10.74 -11.87 23.60
C GLY A 745 11.05 -10.83 24.66
N ALA A 746 11.20 -9.57 24.28
CA ALA A 746 11.47 -8.50 25.24
C ALA A 746 10.19 -8.02 25.96
N SER A 747 10.39 -7.40 27.14
CA SER A 747 9.33 -6.63 27.77
C SER A 747 8.97 -5.44 26.89
N LYS A 748 7.67 -5.17 26.78
CA LYS A 748 7.15 -4.10 25.94
C LYS A 748 6.85 -2.88 26.80
N LYS A 749 7.34 -1.73 26.36
CA LYS A 749 7.06 -0.45 27.01
C LYS A 749 6.22 0.40 26.06
N LEU A 750 5.14 0.98 26.61
CA LEU A 750 4.42 2.05 25.94
C LEU A 750 5.29 3.30 26.02
N GLN A 751 5.69 3.80 24.84
CA GLN A 751 6.55 4.95 24.71
C GLN A 751 5.99 5.89 23.64
N THR A 752 6.27 7.18 23.79
CA THR A 752 5.97 8.16 22.74
C THR A 752 6.92 7.96 21.56
N LEU A 753 6.53 8.42 20.36
CA LEU A 753 7.41 8.36 19.18
C LEU A 753 8.74 9.09 19.44
N PHE A 754 8.69 10.21 20.17
CA PHE A 754 9.89 10.94 20.58
C PHE A 754 10.85 10.05 21.38
N GLU A 755 10.38 9.37 22.42
CA GLU A 755 11.20 8.50 23.26
C GLU A 755 11.78 7.31 22.50
N ILE A 756 10.97 6.69 21.62
CA ILE A 756 11.40 5.58 20.77
C ILE A 756 12.58 6.01 19.90
N HIS A 757 12.43 7.12 19.16
CA HIS A 757 13.47 7.58 18.25
C HIS A 757 14.66 8.17 18.99
N LEU A 758 14.48 8.83 20.15
CA LEU A 758 15.59 9.29 20.99
C LEU A 758 16.52 8.12 21.35
N ASN A 759 15.96 6.98 21.76
CA ASN A 759 16.72 5.77 22.07
C ASN A 759 17.38 5.17 20.82
N ARG A 760 16.65 5.06 19.70
CA ARG A 760 17.21 4.55 18.43
C ARG A 760 18.39 5.38 17.94
N TYR A 761 18.28 6.71 18.01
CA TYR A 761 19.36 7.63 17.68
C TYR A 761 20.57 7.50 18.60
N ALA A 762 20.35 7.25 19.90
CA ALA A 762 21.45 7.04 20.85
C ALA A 762 22.18 5.70 20.64
N GLN A 763 21.48 4.68 20.12
CA GLN A 763 22.02 3.33 19.88
C GLN A 763 22.65 3.15 18.49
N THR A 764 22.50 4.13 17.60
CA THR A 764 23.02 4.05 16.23
C THR A 764 24.54 4.22 16.23
N SER A 765 25.26 3.29 15.58
CA SER A 765 26.72 3.28 15.49
C SER A 765 27.30 4.17 14.37
N HIS A 766 26.48 4.58 13.41
CA HIS A 766 26.90 5.41 12.27
C HIS A 766 26.93 6.90 12.62
N HIS A 767 27.67 7.68 11.83
CA HIS A 767 27.69 9.14 11.99
C HIS A 767 26.30 9.74 11.75
N ILE A 768 25.72 10.33 12.80
CA ILE A 768 24.44 11.03 12.75
C ILE A 768 24.68 12.53 12.63
N TRP A 769 24.01 13.17 11.68
CA TRP A 769 24.03 14.63 11.59
C TRP A 769 23.17 15.22 12.69
N LYS A 770 23.83 15.97 13.56
CA LYS A 770 23.17 16.67 14.67
C LYS A 770 21.99 17.51 14.19
N GLU A 771 22.12 18.24 13.09
CA GLU A 771 21.04 19.05 12.51
C GLU A 771 19.81 18.22 12.11
N ILE A 772 20.02 17.08 11.44
CA ILE A 772 18.95 16.19 11.00
C ILE A 772 18.25 15.58 12.22
N ARG A 773 19.04 15.03 13.15
CA ARG A 773 18.54 14.45 14.39
C ARG A 773 17.74 15.45 15.22
N ASP A 774 18.29 16.64 15.44
CA ASP A 774 17.68 17.64 16.31
C ASP A 774 16.37 18.16 15.69
N GLU A 775 16.30 18.33 14.36
CA GLU A 775 15.06 18.70 13.66
C GLU A 775 14.00 17.58 13.74
N ILE A 776 14.40 16.31 13.62
CA ILE A 776 13.49 15.18 13.75
C ILE A 776 12.94 15.06 15.16
N LEU A 777 13.82 15.08 16.16
CA LEU A 777 13.42 15.01 17.56
C LEU A 777 12.53 16.19 17.94
N LYS A 778 12.82 17.39 17.43
CA LYS A 778 11.95 18.56 17.60
C LYS A 778 10.58 18.32 16.98
N ARG A 779 10.50 17.88 15.72
CA ARG A 779 9.22 17.63 15.05
C ARG A 779 8.40 16.53 15.73
N LEU A 780 9.04 15.45 16.17
CA LEU A 780 8.39 14.39 16.95
C LEU A 780 7.90 14.89 18.31
N LYS A 781 8.62 15.82 18.94
CA LYS A 781 8.19 16.46 20.18
C LYS A 781 6.99 17.39 19.96
N ASP A 782 7.02 18.20 18.90
CA ASP A 782 6.00 19.20 18.62
C ASP A 782 4.70 18.57 18.08
N TYR A 783 4.79 17.51 17.26
CA TYR A 783 3.65 16.92 16.54
C TYR A 783 3.39 15.44 16.83
N GLY A 784 4.34 14.72 17.42
CA GLY A 784 4.17 13.31 17.80
C GLY A 784 3.22 13.12 18.98
N GLY A 785 2.84 14.20 19.67
CA GLY A 785 1.84 14.19 20.73
C GLY A 785 2.18 13.28 21.92
N THR A 786 1.16 12.95 22.71
CA THR A 786 1.26 12.07 23.90
C THR A 786 0.85 10.63 23.61
N LYS A 787 0.43 10.32 22.38
CA LYS A 787 0.05 8.97 21.97
C LYS A 787 1.26 8.04 22.12
N GLN A 788 1.04 6.90 22.77
CA GLN A 788 2.07 5.90 23.01
C GLN A 788 1.82 4.68 22.12
N ARG A 789 2.90 4.00 21.72
CA ARG A 789 2.87 2.68 21.08
C ARG A 789 3.85 1.77 21.78
N LEU A 790 3.68 0.46 21.61
CA LEU A 790 4.69 -0.50 22.04
C LEU A 790 5.97 -0.25 21.21
N SER A 791 7.09 -0.04 21.88
CA SER A 791 8.37 0.35 21.25
C SER A 791 8.92 -0.65 20.23
N GLN A 792 8.44 -1.90 20.29
CA GLN A 792 8.80 -3.02 19.40
C GLN A 792 7.71 -3.34 18.36
N LEU A 793 6.60 -2.59 18.29
CA LEU A 793 5.67 -2.73 17.17
C LEU A 793 6.44 -2.40 15.89
N LEU A 794 6.78 -3.45 15.15
CA LEU A 794 7.47 -3.38 13.87
C LEU A 794 6.57 -2.66 12.86
N ASP A 795 7.17 -2.07 11.83
CA ASP A 795 6.48 -1.31 10.79
C ASP A 795 5.38 -2.14 10.05
N GLU A 796 4.16 -2.13 10.58
CA GLU A 796 3.05 -2.99 10.10
C GLU A 796 2.42 -2.50 8.78
N GLU A 797 2.56 -1.21 8.48
CA GLU A 797 1.93 -0.53 7.33
C GLU A 797 2.92 0.09 6.34
N GLN A 798 4.12 -0.46 6.20
CA GLN A 798 5.06 0.01 5.19
C GLN A 798 4.83 -0.70 3.85
N GLN A 799 4.65 0.08 2.77
CA GLN A 799 4.66 -0.46 1.41
C GLN A 799 6.11 -0.58 0.95
N ARG A 800 6.61 -1.82 0.88
CA ARG A 800 7.98 -2.13 0.48
C ARG A 800 7.99 -2.70 -0.92
N GLU A 801 8.49 -1.97 -1.90
CA GLU A 801 8.74 -2.54 -3.22
C GLU A 801 9.96 -3.48 -3.12
N LEU A 802 9.73 -4.80 -3.17
CA LEU A 802 10.81 -5.79 -3.13
C LEU A 802 11.26 -6.12 -4.54
N GLU A 803 12.54 -5.92 -4.82
CA GLU A 803 13.20 -6.52 -5.96
C GLU A 803 14.11 -7.64 -5.43
N GLN A 804 13.81 -8.91 -5.75
CA GLN A 804 14.59 -10.06 -5.26
C GLN A 804 15.89 -10.22 -6.05
N GLU A 805 16.94 -10.73 -5.39
CA GLU A 805 18.15 -11.16 -6.09
C GLU A 805 17.81 -12.40 -6.93
N LEU A 806 18.03 -12.33 -8.25
CA LEU A 806 17.84 -13.48 -9.13
C LEU A 806 18.83 -14.57 -8.71
N GLU A 807 18.34 -15.77 -8.38
CA GLU A 807 19.18 -16.92 -8.11
C GLU A 807 19.94 -17.30 -9.39
N GLU A 808 21.27 -17.26 -9.34
CA GLU A 808 22.11 -17.77 -10.42
C GLU A 808 22.08 -19.31 -10.37
N GLU A 809 21.35 -19.94 -11.29
CA GLU A 809 21.43 -21.40 -11.48
C GLU A 809 22.84 -21.79 -11.90
N ARG A 810 23.61 -22.35 -10.96
CA ARG A 810 24.89 -23.00 -11.28
C ARG A 810 24.62 -24.35 -11.93
N GLN A 811 24.78 -24.43 -13.26
CA GLN A 811 24.92 -25.72 -13.92
C GLN A 811 26.23 -26.38 -13.48
N LEU A 812 26.13 -27.36 -12.59
CA LEU A 812 27.24 -28.25 -12.25
C LEU A 812 27.47 -29.21 -13.42
N GLU A 813 28.51 -28.96 -14.21
CA GLU A 813 28.98 -29.90 -15.23
C GLU A 813 29.53 -31.15 -14.52
N ARG A 814 28.78 -32.26 -14.58
CA ARG A 814 29.20 -33.52 -13.97
C ARG A 814 30.29 -34.15 -14.85
N PRO A 815 31.32 -34.79 -14.24
CA PRO A 815 32.34 -35.49 -15.02
C PRO A 815 31.69 -36.58 -15.90
N PRO A 816 32.25 -36.83 -17.10
CA PRO A 816 31.72 -37.82 -18.03
C PRO A 816 31.71 -39.22 -17.39
N SER A 817 30.72 -40.03 -17.77
CA SER A 817 30.57 -41.40 -17.28
C SER A 817 31.80 -42.23 -17.59
N VAL A 818 32.43 -42.79 -16.54
CA VAL A 818 33.54 -43.73 -16.67
C VAL A 818 32.98 -45.07 -17.17
N THR A 819 33.55 -45.61 -18.25
CA THR A 819 33.24 -46.97 -18.70
C THR A 819 33.78 -47.98 -17.69
N PRO A 820 32.94 -48.88 -17.16
CA PRO A 820 33.38 -49.91 -16.22
C PRO A 820 34.38 -50.86 -16.91
N CYS A 821 35.48 -51.14 -16.21
CA CYS A 821 36.52 -52.08 -16.62
C CYS A 821 36.03 -53.53 -16.60
#